data_AF-A0A932FY34-F1
#
_entry.id   AF-A0A932FY34-F1
#
_cell.length_a   1.000
_cell.length_b   1.000
_cell.length_c   1.000
_cell.angle_alpha   90.00
_cell.angle_beta   90.00
_cell.angle_gamma   90.00
#
_symmetry.space_group_name_H-M   'P 1'
#
loop_
_entity.id
_entity.type
_entity.pdbx_description
1 polymer ?
#
loop_
_entity_poly.entity_id
_entity_poly.type
_entity_poly.pdbx_seq_one_letter_code
_entity_poly.pdbx_strand_id
1 'polypeptide(L)'
;MDAIRVRRFSSRRDPDSGRTSISGSRTCNDRRLANSSRAGISNMSFFSLVMAATLVACGGSAWEKARGADTVDSYRRFLAEEPEDEHAGTAERRIETLAFRDADRSRSLRAYRRYLADYPDGAFAERAKAGLVEARRRDALEDGSPAALERFWRRHPHAPAVRVIEEQILERRVADLRRSPTIEKARAILDDFPRGPHVAEAQALAEGLSLDGALRSDVAAIERYLQAFPAGARRPEALARLESARADEALASGNETSLRVFLRDHPSSSRVPEIADRLAVALTDRAELTLNAEVAEAAVATAPAAGKAVGRARAVLASLRRGGRRLGRAREAVEILSSPFPLRRVTDLREALSAGDPIDVWEAVREAALSDEPEALDVLLEAIGSQNALTSYYAAVALPAFVSRLRLAPIMASRARLLEARTANPEDRLRLAVIRDAQGDAGEASMGYETSSTASRVALAASVLALLRAADRDDRERIDRLLPPLLALVRERVAATEPPGRESADARAAALPGSARTLFALSTLTGQLAARDALRARVGSLAEELAARLARIEAEARERDARFRTALEDPIARRAAEHSARRIAAAVLLGALREPLARPALERARRDPDPAVHAAALRALSRLGPARRARP
;
A
#
# COMPACT_ATOMS: atom_id res chain seq x y z
N MET A 1 -45.73 -6.62 -17.75
CA MET A 1 -45.71 -5.18 -17.41
C MET A 1 -44.26 -4.77 -17.27
N ASP A 2 -43.83 -3.99 -18.25
CA ASP A 2 -42.70 -3.06 -18.33
C ASP A 2 -41.28 -3.53 -18.03
N ALA A 3 -40.60 -3.87 -19.12
CA ALA A 3 -39.15 -3.89 -19.26
C ALA A 3 -38.64 -2.48 -19.61
N ILE A 4 -37.72 -1.93 -18.82
CA ILE A 4 -36.95 -0.73 -19.17
C ILE A 4 -35.45 -1.02 -19.09
N ARG A 5 -34.80 -0.74 -20.23
CA ARG A 5 -33.40 -0.95 -20.58
C ARG A 5 -32.43 -0.17 -19.68
N VAL A 6 -31.40 -0.88 -19.23
CA VAL A 6 -30.16 -0.33 -18.68
C VAL A 6 -29.33 0.25 -19.83
N ARG A 7 -29.12 1.57 -19.85
CA ARG A 7 -28.10 2.23 -20.70
C ARG A 7 -26.79 2.36 -19.91
N ARG A 8 -25.74 1.73 -20.44
CA ARG A 8 -24.33 1.92 -20.05
C ARG A 8 -23.88 3.34 -20.44
N PHE A 9 -23.25 4.04 -19.51
CA PHE A 9 -22.43 5.23 -19.79
C PHE A 9 -21.00 4.91 -19.37
N SER A 10 -20.14 4.63 -20.34
CA SER A 10 -18.69 4.51 -20.16
C SER A 10 -18.04 5.84 -20.55
N SER A 11 -17.32 6.42 -19.59
CA SER A 11 -16.54 7.64 -19.73
C SER A 11 -15.09 7.35 -20.13
N ARG A 12 -14.48 8.35 -20.79
CA ARG A 12 -13.03 8.54 -21.06
C ARG A 12 -12.49 7.64 -22.16
N ARG A 13 -11.50 8.03 -22.96
CA ARG A 13 -10.73 9.24 -23.36
C ARG A 13 -9.80 8.63 -24.41
N ASP A 14 -9.50 9.29 -25.52
CA ASP A 14 -8.23 9.09 -26.21
C ASP A 14 -7.96 10.23 -27.22
N PRO A 15 -6.70 10.39 -27.68
CA PRO A 15 -6.08 11.69 -27.95
C PRO A 15 -5.79 11.98 -29.43
N ASP A 16 -5.35 13.21 -29.67
CA ASP A 16 -4.52 13.76 -30.76
C ASP A 16 -4.51 13.14 -32.17
N SER A 17 -4.89 13.97 -33.14
CA SER A 17 -4.25 14.24 -34.45
C SER A 17 -5.26 15.05 -35.28
N GLY A 18 -4.95 16.09 -36.05
CA GLY A 18 -3.76 16.38 -36.82
C GLY A 18 -4.20 16.57 -38.29
N ARG A 19 -4.39 17.85 -38.70
CA ARG A 19 -4.53 18.38 -40.07
C ARG A 19 -5.77 18.01 -40.90
N THR A 20 -6.44 19.04 -41.41
CA THR A 20 -6.70 19.25 -42.85
C THR A 20 -7.22 20.66 -43.08
N SER A 21 -7.20 21.06 -44.34
CA SER A 21 -6.94 22.40 -44.84
C SER A 21 -7.99 22.82 -45.88
N ILE A 22 -8.17 24.14 -46.02
CA ILE A 22 -8.54 24.90 -47.25
C ILE A 22 -10.03 25.13 -47.63
N SER A 23 -10.33 26.44 -47.75
CA SER A 23 -11.32 27.18 -48.58
C SER A 23 -12.82 27.00 -48.31
N GLY A 24 -13.69 27.99 -48.43
CA GLY A 24 -13.58 29.37 -48.92
C GLY A 24 -14.99 29.97 -49.14
N SER A 25 -15.02 31.23 -49.61
CA SER A 25 -16.16 32.09 -50.02
C SER A 25 -16.85 32.88 -48.89
N ARG A 26 -16.61 34.21 -48.81
CA ARG A 26 -17.14 35.37 -49.58
C ARG A 26 -18.58 35.72 -49.20
N THR A 27 -18.76 36.89 -48.56
CA THR A 27 -19.29 38.15 -49.15
C THR A 27 -19.56 39.16 -48.03
N CYS A 28 -19.21 40.44 -48.21
CA CYS A 28 -20.19 41.52 -48.39
C CYS A 28 -19.54 42.91 -48.38
N ASN A 29 -20.18 43.76 -49.18
CA ASN A 29 -19.76 45.04 -49.73
C ASN A 29 -19.95 46.22 -48.78
N ASP A 30 -19.01 47.16 -48.90
CA ASP A 30 -19.15 48.60 -49.13
C ASP A 30 -20.21 49.49 -48.42
N ARG A 31 -19.64 50.57 -47.85
CA ARG A 31 -19.97 52.00 -47.97
C ARG A 31 -21.44 52.43 -47.76
N ARG A 32 -21.63 53.27 -46.74
CA ARG A 32 -22.71 54.27 -46.69
C ARG A 32 -22.12 55.69 -46.63
N LEU A 33 -22.61 56.52 -47.56
CA LEU A 33 -22.52 57.97 -47.55
C LEU A 33 -23.79 58.57 -46.92
N ALA A 34 -23.58 59.74 -46.32
CA ALA A 34 -24.42 60.94 -46.33
C ALA A 34 -25.71 61.03 -45.49
N ASN A 35 -25.69 62.09 -44.67
CA ASN A 35 -26.70 63.11 -44.38
C ASN A 35 -28.05 62.74 -43.74
N SER A 36 -28.31 63.37 -42.59
CA SER A 36 -29.50 64.21 -42.44
C SER A 36 -29.30 65.30 -41.38
N SER A 37 -29.85 66.46 -41.70
CA SER A 37 -29.77 67.77 -41.05
C SER A 37 -30.87 67.95 -39.99
N ARG A 38 -30.71 68.87 -39.03
CA ARG A 38 -31.55 70.09 -38.83
C ARG A 38 -31.43 70.76 -37.45
N ALA A 39 -31.52 72.10 -37.53
CA ALA A 39 -32.00 73.10 -36.56
C ALA A 39 -31.09 73.44 -35.36
N GLY A 40 -30.77 74.70 -35.05
CA GLY A 40 -31.16 75.99 -35.63
C GLY A 40 -31.12 77.11 -34.56
N ILE A 41 -30.85 78.33 -35.04
CA ILE A 41 -31.40 79.64 -34.60
C ILE A 41 -30.48 80.64 -33.85
N SER A 42 -30.29 81.77 -34.56
CA SER A 42 -30.22 83.20 -34.17
C SER A 42 -28.88 83.95 -34.02
N ASN A 43 -28.58 84.72 -35.09
CA ASN A 43 -28.44 86.18 -35.18
C ASN A 43 -27.68 86.94 -34.08
N MET A 44 -26.66 87.74 -34.46
CA MET A 44 -26.84 89.17 -34.82
C MET A 44 -25.52 89.85 -35.27
N SER A 45 -25.58 90.47 -36.46
CA SER A 45 -25.04 91.78 -36.85
C SER A 45 -23.56 92.21 -36.68
N PHE A 46 -22.92 92.36 -37.86
CA PHE A 46 -22.34 93.60 -38.41
C PHE A 46 -21.01 94.21 -37.89
N PHE A 47 -20.28 94.74 -38.89
CA PHE A 47 -19.23 95.78 -38.90
C PHE A 47 -17.74 95.37 -38.85
N SER A 48 -17.13 95.52 -40.04
CA SER A 48 -15.94 96.35 -40.32
C SER A 48 -14.52 95.95 -39.89
N LEU A 49 -13.72 95.71 -40.93
CA LEU A 49 -12.64 96.60 -41.39
C LEU A 49 -11.38 96.75 -40.50
N VAL A 50 -10.29 96.10 -40.96
CA VAL A 50 -8.93 96.64 -41.17
C VAL A 50 -8.02 96.95 -39.96
N MET A 51 -6.74 96.62 -40.17
CA MET A 51 -5.52 97.13 -39.52
C MET A 51 -5.22 96.68 -38.08
N ALA A 52 -4.20 95.82 -37.94
CA ALA A 52 -2.86 96.27 -37.55
C ALA A 52 -1.94 95.07 -37.30
N ALA A 53 -0.98 94.87 -38.21
CA ALA A 53 0.27 94.23 -37.87
C ALA A 53 1.04 95.17 -36.94
N THR A 54 1.31 94.74 -35.70
CA THR A 54 2.51 95.17 -34.96
C THR A 54 3.06 94.00 -34.14
N LEU A 55 4.33 93.74 -34.38
CA LEU A 55 5.18 92.82 -33.65
C LEU A 55 5.31 93.27 -32.20
N VAL A 56 4.96 92.41 -31.25
CA VAL A 56 5.62 92.35 -29.94
C VAL A 56 5.92 90.89 -29.66
N ALA A 57 7.16 90.50 -29.91
CA ALA A 57 7.76 89.30 -29.35
C ALA A 57 7.81 89.46 -27.83
N CYS A 58 6.84 88.91 -27.11
CA CYS A 58 6.98 88.64 -25.68
C CYS A 58 7.93 87.44 -25.52
N GLY A 59 9.23 87.74 -25.50
CA GLY A 59 10.32 86.80 -25.22
C GLY A 59 10.37 86.44 -23.73
N GLY A 60 9.37 85.71 -23.23
CA GLY A 60 9.54 84.87 -22.06
C GLY A 60 10.24 83.57 -22.49
N SER A 61 11.13 83.03 -21.66
CA SER A 61 11.86 81.80 -21.99
C SER A 61 10.90 80.64 -22.25
N ALA A 62 11.30 79.65 -23.04
CA ALA A 62 10.48 78.47 -23.31
C ALA A 62 10.04 77.77 -22.01
N TRP A 63 10.91 77.78 -20.99
CA TRP A 63 10.62 77.36 -19.63
C TRP A 63 9.49 78.15 -18.95
N GLU A 64 9.51 79.49 -19.02
CA GLU A 64 8.46 80.31 -18.39
C GLU A 64 7.08 80.07 -19.01
N LYS A 65 7.04 79.86 -20.33
CA LYS A 65 5.81 79.50 -21.04
C LYS A 65 5.31 78.12 -20.60
N ALA A 66 6.21 77.14 -20.49
CA ALA A 66 5.86 75.80 -20.02
C ALA A 66 5.39 75.79 -18.55
N ARG A 67 6.09 76.53 -17.69
CA ARG A 67 5.76 76.71 -16.27
C ARG A 67 4.43 77.42 -16.07
N GLY A 68 4.14 78.44 -16.89
CA GLY A 68 2.88 79.17 -16.84
C GLY A 68 1.67 78.33 -17.26
N ALA A 69 1.84 77.44 -18.24
CA ALA A 69 0.79 76.51 -18.66
C ALA A 69 0.60 75.32 -17.70
N ASP A 70 1.68 74.86 -17.06
CA ASP A 70 1.71 73.76 -16.09
C ASP A 70 1.01 72.46 -16.55
N THR A 71 1.18 72.12 -17.83
CA THR A 71 0.66 70.87 -18.42
C THR A 71 1.78 69.93 -18.84
N VAL A 72 1.47 68.63 -18.88
CA VAL A 72 2.40 67.61 -19.38
C VAL A 72 2.87 67.95 -20.80
N ASP A 73 1.96 68.37 -21.68
CA ASP A 73 2.28 68.68 -23.07
C ASP A 73 3.17 69.92 -23.20
N SER A 74 2.95 70.94 -22.37
CA SER A 74 3.80 72.14 -22.37
C SER A 74 5.22 71.86 -21.89
N TYR A 75 5.41 71.02 -20.88
CA TYR A 75 6.76 70.64 -20.42
C TYR A 75 7.44 69.66 -21.39
N ARG A 76 6.70 68.75 -22.04
CA ARG A 76 7.25 67.87 -23.09
C ARG A 76 7.72 68.66 -24.30
N ARG A 77 6.96 69.68 -24.71
CA ARG A 77 7.36 70.58 -25.80
C ARG A 77 8.64 71.33 -25.43
N PHE A 78 8.71 71.88 -24.22
CA PHE A 78 9.92 72.53 -23.71
C PHE A 78 11.14 71.59 -23.74
N LEU A 79 11.01 70.35 -23.25
CA LEU A 79 12.10 69.36 -23.27
C LEU A 79 12.51 68.91 -24.69
N ALA A 80 11.60 68.98 -25.66
CA ALA A 80 11.90 68.66 -27.07
C ALA A 80 12.58 69.83 -27.80
N GLU A 81 12.24 71.06 -27.44
CA GLU A 81 12.80 72.28 -28.01
C GLU A 81 14.17 72.63 -27.40
N GLU A 82 14.33 72.46 -26.08
CA GLU A 82 15.52 72.87 -25.31
C GLU A 82 15.98 71.76 -24.33
N PRO A 83 16.57 70.65 -24.82
CA PRO A 83 16.87 69.48 -24.00
C PRO A 83 18.03 69.65 -23.00
N GLU A 84 18.95 70.58 -23.25
CA GLU A 84 20.13 70.85 -22.39
C GLU A 84 19.94 72.05 -21.45
N ASP A 85 18.74 72.64 -21.40
CA ASP A 85 18.43 73.78 -20.54
C ASP A 85 18.58 73.42 -19.05
N GLU A 86 19.03 74.37 -18.23
CA GLU A 86 19.21 74.18 -16.78
C GLU A 86 17.94 73.73 -16.06
N HIS A 87 16.77 73.99 -16.65
CA HIS A 87 15.46 73.62 -16.12
C HIS A 87 14.95 72.26 -16.63
N ALA A 88 15.64 71.56 -17.54
CA ALA A 88 15.19 70.28 -18.09
C ALA A 88 14.84 69.25 -17.00
N GLY A 89 15.74 69.03 -16.04
CA GLY A 89 15.46 68.12 -14.91
C GLY A 89 14.31 68.58 -14.00
N THR A 90 14.03 69.88 -13.94
CA THR A 90 12.87 70.42 -13.21
C THR A 90 11.57 70.18 -13.98
N ALA A 91 11.58 70.33 -15.31
CA ALA A 91 10.47 70.00 -16.18
C ALA A 91 10.11 68.50 -16.09
N GLU A 92 11.09 67.61 -16.12
CA GLU A 92 10.89 66.16 -15.97
C GLU A 92 10.21 65.79 -14.65
N ARG A 93 10.73 66.29 -13.52
CA ARG A 93 10.11 66.09 -12.20
C ARG A 93 8.69 66.65 -12.13
N ARG A 94 8.43 67.76 -12.84
CA ARG A 94 7.09 68.36 -12.89
C ARG A 94 6.12 67.53 -13.72
N ILE A 95 6.55 66.99 -14.85
CA ILE A 95 5.76 66.03 -15.65
C ILE A 95 5.39 64.82 -14.81
N GLU A 96 6.34 64.23 -14.09
CA GLU A 96 6.08 63.09 -13.20
C GLU A 96 5.07 63.47 -12.10
N THR A 97 5.26 64.63 -11.45
CA THR A 97 4.34 65.13 -10.42
C THR A 97 2.92 65.27 -10.95
N LEU A 98 2.76 65.82 -12.16
CA LEU A 98 1.46 65.98 -12.80
C LEU A 98 0.84 64.63 -13.17
N ALA A 99 1.64 63.67 -13.65
CA ALA A 99 1.21 62.31 -13.97
C ALA A 99 0.75 61.55 -12.72
N PHE A 100 1.50 61.63 -11.61
CA PHE A 100 1.09 61.05 -10.34
C PHE A 100 -0.18 61.72 -9.80
N ARG A 101 -0.28 63.05 -9.87
CA ARG A 101 -1.47 63.81 -9.43
C ARG A 101 -2.72 63.44 -10.23
N ASP A 102 -2.59 63.08 -11.49
CA ASP A 102 -3.69 62.55 -12.31
C ASP A 102 -4.11 61.13 -11.85
N ALA A 103 -3.12 60.26 -11.61
CA ALA A 103 -3.36 58.92 -11.09
C ALA A 103 -4.04 58.93 -9.71
N ASP A 104 -3.53 59.74 -8.78
CA ASP A 104 -4.04 59.88 -7.41
C ASP A 104 -5.44 60.51 -7.36
N ARG A 105 -5.76 61.42 -8.29
CA ARG A 105 -7.12 61.98 -8.42
C ARG A 105 -8.12 60.98 -8.97
N SER A 106 -7.75 60.23 -10.02
CA SER A 106 -8.66 59.23 -10.61
C SER A 106 -8.87 57.99 -9.74
N ARG A 107 -7.90 57.68 -8.86
CA ARG A 107 -7.91 56.52 -7.95
C ARG A 107 -8.29 55.20 -8.65
N SER A 108 -7.87 55.04 -9.91
CA SER A 108 -8.24 53.91 -10.77
C SER A 108 -7.06 52.97 -11.02
N LEU A 109 -7.35 51.68 -11.22
CA LEU A 109 -6.32 50.69 -11.58
C LEU A 109 -5.52 51.09 -12.81
N ARG A 110 -6.23 51.60 -13.83
CA ARG A 110 -5.63 51.96 -15.12
C ARG A 110 -4.64 53.12 -14.96
N ALA A 111 -5.00 54.15 -14.18
CA ALA A 111 -4.15 55.32 -14.04
C ALA A 111 -2.89 55.03 -13.21
N TYR A 112 -2.99 54.28 -12.11
CA TYR A 112 -1.82 53.88 -11.35
C TYR A 112 -0.91 52.92 -12.13
N ARG A 113 -1.47 51.98 -12.90
CA ARG A 113 -0.68 51.10 -13.78
C ARG A 113 0.08 51.88 -14.84
N ARG A 114 -0.57 52.89 -15.45
CA ARG A 114 0.07 53.76 -16.44
C ARG A 114 1.23 54.54 -15.80
N TYR A 115 0.99 55.18 -14.65
CA TYR A 115 2.05 55.91 -13.95
C TYR A 115 3.23 54.99 -13.59
N LEU A 116 2.99 53.79 -13.07
CA LEU A 116 4.07 52.85 -12.72
C LEU A 116 4.79 52.25 -13.94
N ALA A 117 4.17 52.24 -15.12
CA ALA A 117 4.83 51.85 -16.36
C ALA A 117 5.73 52.97 -16.90
N ASP A 118 5.27 54.21 -16.78
CA ASP A 118 6.01 55.40 -17.26
C ASP A 118 7.12 55.81 -16.27
N TYR A 119 6.95 55.56 -14.97
CA TYR A 119 7.84 55.97 -13.87
C TYR A 119 8.05 54.83 -12.85
N PRO A 120 8.73 53.72 -13.21
CA PRO A 120 8.90 52.56 -12.34
C PRO A 120 9.69 52.87 -11.05
N ASP A 121 10.69 53.74 -11.14
CA ASP A 121 11.56 54.18 -10.05
C ASP A 121 11.35 55.67 -9.71
N GLY A 122 10.18 56.21 -10.07
CA GLY A 122 9.83 57.61 -9.85
C GLY A 122 9.69 57.99 -8.37
N ALA A 123 9.77 59.29 -8.08
CA ALA A 123 9.62 59.84 -6.73
C ALA A 123 8.29 59.47 -6.05
N PHE A 124 7.24 59.15 -6.82
CA PHE A 124 5.94 58.72 -6.28
C PHE A 124 5.64 57.22 -6.53
N ALA A 125 6.60 56.42 -6.98
CA ALA A 125 6.40 55.00 -7.28
C ALA A 125 5.79 54.21 -6.11
N GLU A 126 6.32 54.36 -4.89
CA GLU A 126 5.79 53.66 -3.71
C GLU A 126 4.36 54.09 -3.35
N ARG A 127 4.06 55.38 -3.47
CA ARG A 127 2.70 55.90 -3.25
C ARG A 127 1.73 55.40 -4.33
N ALA A 128 2.17 55.32 -5.57
CA ALA A 128 1.36 54.77 -6.66
C ALA A 128 1.15 53.26 -6.54
N LYS A 129 2.15 52.49 -6.06
CA LYS A 129 1.99 51.07 -5.71
C LYS A 129 0.94 50.88 -4.61
N ALA A 130 0.99 51.69 -3.55
CA ALA A 130 -0.02 51.68 -2.50
C ALA A 130 -1.42 52.04 -3.04
N GLY A 131 -1.52 53.10 -3.85
CA GLY A 131 -2.77 53.50 -4.51
C GLY A 131 -3.35 52.44 -5.44
N LEU A 132 -2.49 51.69 -6.15
CA LEU A 132 -2.89 50.57 -6.99
C LEU A 132 -3.48 49.41 -6.17
N VAL A 133 -2.88 49.07 -5.03
CA VAL A 133 -3.42 48.05 -4.11
C VAL A 133 -4.78 48.51 -3.58
N GLU A 134 -4.92 49.77 -3.20
CA GLU A 134 -6.17 50.31 -2.67
C GLU A 134 -7.28 50.36 -3.73
N ALA A 135 -6.95 50.70 -4.98
CA ALA A 135 -7.89 50.61 -6.10
C ALA A 135 -8.33 49.15 -6.34
N ARG A 136 -7.42 48.16 -6.25
CA ARG A 136 -7.78 46.73 -6.37
C ARG A 136 -8.70 46.27 -5.26
N ARG A 137 -8.50 46.77 -4.05
CA ARG A 137 -9.35 46.47 -2.90
C ARG A 137 -10.77 46.96 -3.13
N ARG A 138 -10.91 48.21 -3.59
CA ARG A 138 -12.21 48.81 -3.89
C ARG A 138 -12.94 47.99 -4.95
N ASP A 139 -12.28 47.69 -6.07
CA ASP A 139 -12.85 46.87 -7.14
C ASP A 139 -13.30 45.48 -6.62
N ALA A 140 -12.52 44.85 -5.74
CA ALA A 140 -12.88 43.55 -5.15
C ALA A 140 -14.09 43.61 -4.22
N LEU A 141 -14.24 44.70 -3.45
CA LEU A 141 -15.39 44.92 -2.57
C LEU A 141 -16.65 45.30 -3.34
N GLU A 142 -16.52 46.11 -4.38
CA GLU A 142 -17.64 46.50 -5.25
C GLU A 142 -18.18 45.31 -6.05
N ASP A 143 -17.29 44.47 -6.59
CA ASP A 143 -17.66 43.23 -7.26
C ASP A 143 -18.31 42.23 -6.28
N GLY A 144 -17.76 42.10 -5.07
CA GLY A 144 -18.33 41.30 -3.98
C GLY A 144 -18.43 39.79 -4.27
N SER A 145 -17.92 39.31 -5.41
CA SER A 145 -17.88 37.88 -5.72
C SER A 145 -16.77 37.17 -4.93
N PRO A 146 -16.95 35.88 -4.58
CA PRO A 146 -15.91 35.11 -3.93
C PRO A 146 -14.59 35.13 -4.72
N ALA A 147 -14.67 35.07 -6.05
CA ALA A 147 -13.50 35.05 -6.93
C ALA A 147 -12.73 36.37 -6.94
N ALA A 148 -13.39 37.52 -6.77
CA ALA A 148 -12.72 38.82 -6.69
C ALA A 148 -12.04 39.02 -5.33
N LEU A 149 -12.74 38.68 -4.24
CA LEU A 149 -12.22 38.77 -2.87
C LEU A 149 -11.01 37.86 -2.66
N GLU A 150 -11.11 36.58 -3.02
CA GLU A 150 -9.99 35.63 -2.87
C GLU A 150 -8.77 35.99 -3.72
N ARG A 151 -9.01 36.57 -4.90
CA ARG A 151 -7.95 37.03 -5.80
C ARG A 151 -7.20 38.23 -5.22
N PHE A 152 -7.90 39.14 -4.54
CA PHE A 152 -7.25 40.23 -3.81
C PHE A 152 -6.44 39.67 -2.64
N TRP A 153 -7.06 38.84 -1.80
CA TRP A 153 -6.44 38.23 -0.62
C TRP A 153 -5.13 37.49 -0.96
N ARG A 154 -5.16 36.61 -1.97
CA ARG A 154 -3.97 35.84 -2.40
C ARG A 154 -2.83 36.70 -2.95
N ARG A 155 -3.12 37.85 -3.58
CA ARG A 155 -2.11 38.72 -4.19
C ARG A 155 -1.50 39.72 -3.20
N HIS A 156 -2.23 40.04 -2.14
CA HIS A 156 -1.88 41.13 -1.23
C HIS A 156 -2.00 40.72 0.25
N PRO A 157 -1.41 39.58 0.69
CA PRO A 157 -1.62 39.03 2.04
C PRO A 157 -1.16 39.95 3.18
N HIS A 158 -0.26 40.89 2.91
CA HIS A 158 0.27 41.84 3.91
C HIS A 158 -0.27 43.26 3.75
N ALA A 159 -1.25 43.50 2.87
CA ALA A 159 -1.81 44.83 2.73
C ALA A 159 -2.55 45.23 4.03
N PRO A 160 -2.40 46.48 4.52
CA PRO A 160 -3.10 46.94 5.74
C PRO A 160 -4.61 46.73 5.70
N ALA A 161 -5.18 46.70 4.50
CA ALA A 161 -6.61 46.57 4.26
C ALA A 161 -7.09 45.14 3.97
N VAL A 162 -6.22 44.12 4.08
CA VAL A 162 -6.60 42.71 3.84
C VAL A 162 -7.59 42.19 4.89
N ARG A 163 -7.54 42.70 6.12
CA ARG A 163 -8.39 42.24 7.23
C ARG A 163 -9.89 42.30 6.92
N VAL A 164 -10.35 43.36 6.24
CA VAL A 164 -11.76 43.53 5.86
C VAL A 164 -12.18 42.51 4.80
N ILE A 165 -11.28 42.18 3.89
CA ILE A 165 -11.52 41.17 2.85
C ILE A 165 -11.53 39.77 3.48
N GLU A 166 -10.60 39.49 4.38
CA GLU A 166 -10.52 38.24 5.14
C GLU A 166 -11.81 37.97 5.93
N GLU A 167 -12.32 38.98 6.64
CA GLU A 167 -13.57 38.89 7.39
C GLU A 167 -14.75 38.52 6.49
N GLN A 168 -14.89 39.15 5.31
CA GLN A 168 -15.97 38.81 4.37
C GLN A 168 -15.83 37.41 3.78
N ILE A 169 -14.61 36.96 3.48
CA ILE A 169 -14.36 35.60 2.99
C ILE A 169 -14.72 34.60 4.10
N LEU A 170 -14.27 34.85 5.33
CA LEU A 170 -14.52 33.99 6.48
C LEU A 170 -16.01 33.82 6.76
N GLU A 171 -16.76 34.93 6.89
CA GLU A 171 -18.21 34.90 7.16
C GLU A 171 -18.98 34.09 6.11
N ARG A 172 -18.63 34.25 4.83
CA ARG A 172 -19.26 33.50 3.74
C ARG A 172 -18.96 32.01 3.81
N ARG A 173 -17.71 31.64 4.09
CA ARG A 173 -17.31 30.24 4.22
C ARG A 173 -17.95 29.58 5.43
N VAL A 174 -18.06 30.28 6.55
CA VAL A 174 -18.78 29.81 7.74
C VAL A 174 -20.27 29.64 7.43
N ALA A 175 -20.90 30.58 6.73
CA ALA A 175 -22.30 30.45 6.30
C ALA A 175 -22.53 29.27 5.32
N ASP A 176 -21.57 28.94 4.46
CA ASP A 176 -21.62 27.75 3.61
C ASP A 176 -21.44 26.46 4.41
N LEU A 177 -20.49 26.44 5.36
CA LEU A 177 -20.28 25.33 6.27
C LEU A 177 -21.53 25.01 7.09
N ARG A 178 -22.20 26.02 7.65
CA ARG A 178 -23.45 25.84 8.42
C ARG A 178 -24.58 25.26 7.57
N ARG A 179 -24.67 25.63 6.29
CA ARG A 179 -25.70 25.12 5.36
C ARG A 179 -25.42 23.68 4.90
N SER A 180 -24.15 23.34 4.74
CA SER A 180 -23.72 22.04 4.21
C SER A 180 -22.42 21.61 4.88
N PRO A 181 -22.51 21.04 6.10
CA PRO A 181 -21.33 20.73 6.89
C PRO A 181 -20.54 19.58 6.26
N THR A 182 -19.30 19.84 5.87
CA THR A 182 -18.34 18.83 5.44
C THR A 182 -16.98 19.05 6.11
N ILE A 183 -16.21 17.97 6.26
CA ILE A 183 -14.90 18.02 6.92
C ILE A 183 -13.90 18.85 6.10
N GLU A 184 -14.00 18.82 4.78
CA GLU A 184 -13.15 19.60 3.87
C GLU A 184 -13.40 21.10 4.03
N LYS A 185 -14.67 21.52 4.15
CA LYS A 185 -15.03 22.92 4.36
C LYS A 185 -14.56 23.45 5.72
N ALA A 186 -14.71 22.63 6.77
CA ALA A 186 -14.24 23.00 8.10
C ALA A 186 -12.71 23.12 8.15
N ARG A 187 -11.97 22.16 7.55
CA ARG A 187 -10.50 22.21 7.44
C ARG A 187 -10.02 23.43 6.66
N ALA A 188 -10.65 23.74 5.53
CA ALA A 188 -10.27 24.92 4.75
C ALA A 188 -10.37 26.23 5.54
N ILE A 189 -11.33 26.35 6.47
CA ILE A 189 -11.42 27.51 7.36
C ILE A 189 -10.28 27.52 8.39
N LEU A 190 -9.94 26.37 8.96
CA LEU A 190 -8.87 26.26 9.96
C LEU A 190 -7.46 26.50 9.37
N ASP A 191 -7.24 26.05 8.13
CA ASP A 191 -5.97 26.21 7.43
C ASP A 191 -5.77 27.67 6.99
N ASP A 192 -6.81 28.29 6.42
CA ASP A 192 -6.73 29.66 5.89
C ASP A 192 -6.88 30.73 6.99
N PHE A 193 -7.62 30.45 8.07
CA PHE A 193 -7.91 31.38 9.17
C PHE A 193 -7.63 30.75 10.54
N PRO A 194 -6.35 30.47 10.87
CA PRO A 194 -5.98 29.76 12.10
C PRO A 194 -6.28 30.54 13.39
N ARG A 195 -6.55 31.85 13.28
CA ARG A 195 -6.93 32.73 14.38
C ARG A 195 -8.11 33.58 13.92
N GLY A 196 -9.26 33.42 14.58
CA GLY A 196 -10.48 34.13 14.23
C GLY A 196 -11.66 33.72 15.11
N PRO A 197 -12.76 34.48 15.07
CA PRO A 197 -13.92 34.24 15.94
C PRO A 197 -14.59 32.88 15.70
N HIS A 198 -14.51 32.34 14.48
CA HIS A 198 -15.17 31.09 14.09
C HIS A 198 -14.27 29.85 14.13
N VAL A 199 -13.04 29.97 14.64
CA VAL A 199 -12.10 28.84 14.72
C VAL A 199 -12.63 27.74 15.63
N ALA A 200 -13.16 28.11 16.81
CA ALA A 200 -13.71 27.14 17.76
C ALA A 200 -14.92 26.39 17.18
N GLU A 201 -15.80 27.09 16.45
CA GLU A 201 -16.93 26.48 15.76
C GLU A 201 -16.48 25.52 14.65
N ALA A 202 -15.55 25.95 13.80
CA ALA A 202 -15.02 25.12 12.73
C ALA A 202 -14.27 23.88 13.27
N GLN A 203 -13.55 24.02 14.39
CA GLN A 203 -12.91 22.91 15.10
C GLN A 203 -13.95 21.91 15.62
N ALA A 204 -14.98 22.37 16.32
CA ALA A 204 -16.03 21.51 16.86
C ALA A 204 -16.78 20.74 15.75
N LEU A 205 -17.07 21.41 14.63
CA LEU A 205 -17.70 20.77 13.46
C LEU A 205 -16.77 19.77 12.78
N ALA A 206 -15.49 20.10 12.58
CA ALA A 206 -14.51 19.19 12.00
C ALA A 206 -14.35 17.93 12.86
N GLU A 207 -14.29 18.10 14.19
CA GLU A 207 -14.20 17.01 15.14
C GLU A 207 -15.45 16.11 15.07
N GLY A 208 -16.65 16.69 15.13
CA GLY A 208 -17.91 15.94 15.09
C GLY A 208 -18.09 15.15 13.79
N LEU A 209 -17.84 15.79 12.64
CA LEU A 209 -17.94 15.13 11.32
C LEU A 209 -16.89 14.02 11.16
N SER A 210 -15.69 14.22 11.71
CA SER A 210 -14.64 13.19 11.69
C SER A 210 -15.03 11.98 12.53
N LEU A 211 -15.62 12.17 13.71
CA LEU A 211 -16.08 11.07 14.55
C LEU A 211 -17.25 10.32 13.90
N ASP A 212 -18.27 11.02 13.42
CA ASP A 212 -19.43 10.37 12.80
C ASP A 212 -19.03 9.55 11.56
N GLY A 213 -18.06 10.03 10.78
CA GLY A 213 -17.44 9.27 9.70
C GLY A 213 -16.70 8.03 10.19
N ALA A 214 -15.92 8.16 11.26
CA ALA A 214 -15.20 7.03 11.86
C ALA A 214 -16.15 5.95 12.41
N LEU A 215 -17.22 6.35 13.10
CA LEU A 215 -18.22 5.45 13.68
C LEU A 215 -18.95 4.60 12.64
N ARG A 216 -19.08 5.09 11.40
CA ARG A 216 -19.70 4.36 10.28
C ARG A 216 -18.75 3.42 9.53
N SER A 217 -17.44 3.56 9.76
CA SER A 217 -16.40 2.84 9.01
C SER A 217 -15.93 1.62 9.79
N ASP A 218 -14.87 1.76 10.59
CA ASP A 218 -14.21 0.66 11.28
C ASP A 218 -13.45 1.15 12.52
N VAL A 219 -12.91 0.19 13.28
CA VAL A 219 -12.09 0.44 14.47
C VAL A 219 -10.88 1.32 14.15
N ALA A 220 -10.21 1.07 13.02
CA ALA A 220 -9.04 1.84 12.59
C ALA A 220 -9.36 3.31 12.31
N ALA A 221 -10.57 3.63 11.82
CA ALA A 221 -11.01 5.00 11.65
C ALA A 221 -11.20 5.74 12.99
N ILE A 222 -11.71 5.06 14.02
CA ILE A 222 -11.86 5.62 15.36
C ILE A 222 -10.49 5.90 15.97
N GLU A 223 -9.53 5.00 15.80
CA GLU A 223 -8.14 5.21 16.26
C GLU A 223 -7.47 6.40 15.58
N ARG A 224 -7.63 6.54 14.25
CA ARG A 224 -7.14 7.71 13.51
C ARG A 224 -7.77 9.01 14.01
N TYR A 225 -9.07 9.00 14.32
CA TYR A 225 -9.74 10.15 14.94
C TYR A 225 -9.12 10.47 16.31
N LEU A 226 -8.91 9.48 17.19
CA LEU A 226 -8.32 9.69 18.51
C LEU A 226 -6.87 10.19 18.46
N GLN A 227 -6.13 9.88 17.40
CA GLN A 227 -4.78 10.40 17.13
C GLN A 227 -4.82 11.84 16.62
N ALA A 228 -5.76 12.15 15.71
CA ALA A 228 -5.92 13.49 15.16
C ALA A 228 -6.46 14.49 16.19
N PHE A 229 -7.26 14.04 17.15
CA PHE A 229 -7.92 14.87 18.16
C PHE A 229 -7.63 14.37 19.59
N PRO A 230 -6.38 14.48 20.08
CA PRO A 230 -5.97 13.94 21.38
C PRO A 230 -6.69 14.60 22.58
N ALA A 231 -7.12 15.85 22.44
CA ALA A 231 -7.87 16.61 23.44
C ALA A 231 -9.28 17.01 22.95
N GLY A 232 -9.85 16.26 22.00
CA GLY A 232 -11.17 16.54 21.44
C GLY A 232 -12.30 16.40 22.48
N ALA A 233 -13.34 17.22 22.37
CA ALA A 233 -14.48 17.20 23.29
C ALA A 233 -15.27 15.88 23.24
N ARG A 234 -15.34 15.22 22.07
CA ARG A 234 -16.03 13.94 21.87
C ARG A 234 -15.10 12.73 22.01
N ARG A 235 -13.87 12.92 22.49
CA ARG A 235 -12.93 11.83 22.79
C ARG A 235 -13.52 10.74 23.71
N PRO A 236 -14.24 11.05 24.81
CA PRO A 236 -14.82 10.01 25.67
C PRO A 236 -15.82 9.11 24.92
N GLU A 237 -16.62 9.69 24.02
CA GLU A 237 -17.57 8.96 23.18
C GLU A 237 -16.85 8.00 22.22
N ALA A 238 -15.80 8.49 21.56
CA ALA A 238 -14.97 7.69 20.66
C ALA A 238 -14.27 6.53 21.38
N LEU A 239 -13.74 6.77 22.58
CA LEU A 239 -13.13 5.73 23.42
C LEU A 239 -14.14 4.67 23.85
N ALA A 240 -15.35 5.08 24.27
CA ALA A 240 -16.41 4.15 24.64
C ALA A 240 -16.83 3.27 23.44
N ARG A 241 -16.94 3.84 22.25
CA ARG A 241 -17.24 3.06 21.04
C ARG A 241 -16.11 2.10 20.69
N LEU A 242 -14.86 2.55 20.77
CA LEU A 242 -13.68 1.75 20.47
C LEU A 242 -13.60 0.54 21.41
N GLU A 243 -13.80 0.77 22.72
CA GLU A 243 -13.86 -0.29 23.71
C GLU A 243 -14.96 -1.31 23.35
N SER A 244 -16.19 -0.85 23.10
CA SER A 244 -17.30 -1.74 22.73
C SER A 244 -16.97 -2.59 21.49
N ALA A 245 -16.39 -1.99 20.45
CA ALA A 245 -16.04 -2.69 19.22
C ALA A 245 -14.94 -3.74 19.43
N ARG A 246 -13.88 -3.40 20.18
CA ARG A 246 -12.81 -4.34 20.54
C ARG A 246 -13.32 -5.49 21.41
N ALA A 247 -14.26 -5.19 22.29
CA ALA A 247 -14.90 -6.19 23.11
C ALA A 247 -15.70 -7.18 22.22
N ASP A 248 -16.48 -6.68 21.25
CA ASP A 248 -17.24 -7.51 20.32
C ASP A 248 -16.33 -8.41 19.49
N GLU A 249 -15.23 -7.86 18.98
CA GLU A 249 -14.20 -8.62 18.26
C GLU A 249 -13.59 -9.71 19.13
N ALA A 250 -13.23 -9.40 20.38
CA ALA A 250 -12.68 -10.38 21.32
C ALA A 250 -13.66 -11.54 21.58
N LEU A 251 -14.94 -11.24 21.83
CA LEU A 251 -15.98 -12.25 22.03
C LEU A 251 -16.22 -13.09 20.77
N ALA A 252 -16.28 -12.45 19.60
CA ALA A 252 -16.49 -13.12 18.32
C ALA A 252 -15.32 -14.07 17.98
N SER A 253 -14.08 -13.65 18.25
CA SER A 253 -12.90 -14.49 18.05
C SER A 253 -12.90 -15.71 18.99
N GLY A 254 -13.39 -15.54 20.22
CA GLY A 254 -13.33 -16.57 21.28
C GLY A 254 -11.91 -17.01 21.66
N ASN A 255 -10.90 -16.28 21.21
CA ASN A 255 -9.49 -16.62 21.35
C ASN A 255 -8.94 -16.16 22.71
N GLU A 256 -8.20 -17.03 23.40
CA GLU A 256 -7.60 -16.78 24.72
C GLU A 256 -6.76 -15.48 24.74
N THR A 257 -5.95 -15.24 23.72
CA THR A 257 -5.10 -14.05 23.58
C THR A 257 -5.92 -12.77 23.45
N SER A 258 -6.89 -12.71 22.53
CA SER A 258 -7.71 -11.50 22.33
C SER A 258 -8.52 -11.17 23.57
N LEU A 259 -9.09 -12.19 24.23
CA LEU A 259 -9.86 -11.99 25.47
C LEU A 259 -8.97 -11.49 26.62
N ARG A 260 -7.74 -12.02 26.76
CA ARG A 260 -6.78 -11.54 27.77
C ARG A 260 -6.32 -10.12 27.51
N VAL A 261 -6.02 -9.78 26.26
CA VAL A 261 -5.61 -8.42 25.87
C VAL A 261 -6.69 -7.43 26.26
N PHE A 262 -7.96 -7.72 25.95
CA PHE A 262 -9.07 -6.85 26.34
C PHE A 262 -9.17 -6.67 27.87
N LEU A 263 -9.13 -7.76 28.65
CA LEU A 263 -9.25 -7.67 30.12
C LEU A 263 -8.10 -6.89 30.76
N ARG A 264 -6.88 -7.00 30.21
CA ARG A 264 -5.72 -6.23 30.65
C ARG A 264 -5.88 -4.74 30.34
N ASP A 265 -6.35 -4.42 29.13
CA ASP A 265 -6.41 -3.05 28.65
C ASP A 265 -7.64 -2.30 29.20
N HIS A 266 -8.71 -3.02 29.57
CA HIS A 266 -10.00 -2.48 30.01
C HIS A 266 -10.54 -3.15 31.30
N PRO A 267 -9.82 -3.08 32.44
CA PRO A 267 -10.18 -3.79 33.67
C PRO A 267 -11.47 -3.28 34.35
N SER A 268 -11.90 -2.07 34.04
CA SER A 268 -13.12 -1.45 34.60
C SER A 268 -14.31 -1.46 33.63
N SER A 269 -14.20 -2.15 32.49
CA SER A 269 -15.29 -2.23 31.52
C SER A 269 -16.50 -2.95 32.10
N SER A 270 -17.71 -2.49 31.75
CA SER A 270 -18.96 -3.17 32.09
C SER A 270 -19.05 -4.57 31.44
N ARG A 271 -18.23 -4.85 30.42
CA ARG A 271 -18.20 -6.13 29.71
C ARG A 271 -17.19 -7.13 30.27
N VAL A 272 -16.43 -6.77 31.30
CA VAL A 272 -15.46 -7.67 31.94
C VAL A 272 -16.09 -9.01 32.35
N PRO A 273 -17.28 -9.06 33.00
CA PRO A 273 -17.87 -10.34 33.40
C PRO A 273 -18.16 -11.28 32.22
N GLU A 274 -18.64 -10.73 31.10
CA GLU A 274 -18.95 -11.51 29.90
C GLU A 274 -17.68 -12.05 29.24
N ILE A 275 -16.66 -11.21 29.08
CA ILE A 275 -15.37 -11.60 28.48
C ILE A 275 -14.62 -12.58 29.37
N ALA A 276 -14.66 -12.39 30.69
CA ALA A 276 -14.07 -13.30 31.66
C ALA A 276 -14.74 -14.68 31.65
N ASP A 277 -16.07 -14.76 31.54
CA ASP A 277 -16.78 -16.04 31.38
C ASP A 277 -16.37 -16.72 30.06
N ARG A 278 -16.27 -15.97 28.95
CA ARG A 278 -15.82 -16.50 27.66
C ARG A 278 -14.38 -17.02 27.71
N LEU A 279 -13.48 -16.29 28.37
CA LEU A 279 -12.10 -16.70 28.59
C LEU A 279 -12.02 -17.95 29.47
N ALA A 280 -12.82 -18.03 30.53
CA ALA A 280 -12.90 -19.22 31.37
C ALA A 280 -13.38 -20.46 30.61
N VAL A 281 -14.34 -20.33 29.69
CA VAL A 281 -14.73 -21.42 28.80
C VAL A 281 -13.55 -21.87 27.94
N ALA A 282 -12.86 -20.94 27.28
CA ALA A 282 -11.71 -21.26 26.43
C ALA A 282 -10.56 -21.94 27.21
N LEU A 283 -10.27 -21.45 28.42
CA LEU A 283 -9.27 -22.06 29.31
C LEU A 283 -9.70 -23.45 29.78
N THR A 284 -10.99 -23.65 30.08
CA THR A 284 -11.51 -24.96 30.48
C THR A 284 -11.40 -25.97 29.34
N ASP A 285 -11.77 -25.57 28.11
CA ASP A 285 -11.62 -26.41 26.92
C ASP A 285 -10.15 -26.77 26.68
N ARG A 286 -9.23 -25.81 26.84
CA ARG A 286 -7.78 -26.06 26.74
C ARG A 286 -7.26 -26.98 27.83
N ALA A 287 -7.73 -26.83 29.07
CA ALA A 287 -7.35 -27.67 30.19
C ALA A 287 -7.78 -29.14 29.98
N GLU A 288 -8.98 -29.37 29.44
CA GLU A 288 -9.43 -30.72 29.08
C GLU A 288 -8.63 -31.28 27.89
N LEU A 289 -8.38 -30.47 26.86
CA LEU A 289 -7.59 -30.88 25.69
C LEU A 289 -6.16 -31.28 26.03
N THR A 290 -5.55 -30.61 27.01
CA THR A 290 -4.14 -30.83 27.41
C THR A 290 -4.00 -31.64 28.69
N LEU A 291 -5.11 -31.94 29.37
CA LEU A 291 -5.15 -32.54 30.71
C LEU A 291 -4.30 -31.77 31.74
N ASN A 292 -4.17 -30.44 31.59
CA ASN A 292 -3.31 -29.59 32.42
C ASN A 292 -4.09 -28.95 33.58
N ALA A 293 -3.66 -29.23 34.82
CA ALA A 293 -4.30 -28.74 36.03
C ALA A 293 -4.10 -27.22 36.24
N GLU A 294 -2.93 -26.68 35.93
CA GLU A 294 -2.63 -25.25 36.09
C GLU A 294 -3.53 -24.39 35.19
N VAL A 295 -3.81 -24.89 33.98
CA VAL A 295 -4.74 -24.22 33.05
C VAL A 295 -6.17 -24.25 33.60
N ALA A 296 -6.58 -25.36 34.23
CA ALA A 296 -7.87 -25.44 34.89
C ALA A 296 -7.97 -24.51 36.12
N GLU A 297 -6.87 -24.32 36.86
CA GLU A 297 -6.79 -23.35 37.97
C GLU A 297 -6.96 -21.93 37.46
N ALA A 298 -6.25 -21.57 36.38
CA ALA A 298 -6.42 -20.28 35.72
C ALA A 298 -7.87 -20.06 35.22
N ALA A 299 -8.51 -21.11 34.69
CA ALA A 299 -9.91 -21.06 34.28
C ALA A 299 -10.83 -20.74 35.47
N VAL A 300 -10.66 -21.42 36.62
CA VAL A 300 -11.44 -21.18 37.84
C VAL A 300 -11.20 -19.78 38.40
N ALA A 301 -9.96 -19.29 38.38
CA ALA A 301 -9.60 -17.96 38.88
C ALA A 301 -10.16 -16.83 37.99
N THR A 302 -10.24 -17.05 36.68
CA THR A 302 -10.76 -16.07 35.72
C THR A 302 -12.29 -16.01 35.73
N ALA A 303 -12.95 -17.13 35.98
CA ALA A 303 -14.38 -17.26 35.83
C ALA A 303 -15.16 -16.43 36.87
N PRO A 304 -16.14 -15.61 36.47
CA PRO A 304 -16.96 -14.85 37.41
C PRO A 304 -17.77 -15.79 38.31
N ALA A 305 -17.93 -15.46 39.59
CA ALA A 305 -18.50 -16.38 40.59
C ALA A 305 -19.91 -16.93 40.25
N ALA A 306 -20.73 -16.15 39.53
CA ALA A 306 -22.05 -16.55 39.03
C ALA A 306 -22.06 -17.07 37.58
N GLY A 307 -20.89 -17.18 36.94
CA GLY A 307 -20.72 -17.61 35.55
C GLY A 307 -20.98 -19.11 35.37
N LYS A 308 -21.59 -19.47 34.24
CA LYS A 308 -21.92 -20.86 33.91
C LYS A 308 -20.65 -21.70 33.70
N ALA A 309 -19.52 -21.07 33.35
CA ALA A 309 -18.26 -21.76 33.10
C ALA A 309 -17.57 -22.25 34.39
N VAL A 310 -17.76 -21.58 35.54
CA VAL A 310 -17.11 -21.91 36.82
C VAL A 310 -17.35 -23.36 37.23
N GLY A 311 -18.59 -23.84 37.11
CA GLY A 311 -18.95 -25.18 37.54
C GLY A 311 -18.19 -26.25 36.77
N ARG A 312 -18.10 -26.11 35.44
CA ARG A 312 -17.31 -27.00 34.59
C ARG A 312 -15.83 -26.91 34.91
N ALA A 313 -15.27 -25.70 35.02
CA ALA A 313 -13.85 -25.48 35.34
C ALA A 313 -13.46 -26.16 36.67
N ARG A 314 -14.28 -26.00 37.73
CA ARG A 314 -14.06 -26.65 39.03
C ARG A 314 -14.13 -28.17 38.94
N ALA A 315 -15.09 -28.71 38.17
CA ALA A 315 -15.22 -30.16 37.98
C ALA A 315 -14.01 -30.76 37.24
N VAL A 316 -13.51 -30.08 36.22
CA VAL A 316 -12.30 -30.45 35.48
C VAL A 316 -11.08 -30.41 36.41
N LEU A 317 -10.88 -29.30 37.13
CA LEU A 317 -9.77 -29.16 38.07
C LEU A 317 -9.79 -30.24 39.16
N ALA A 318 -10.95 -30.51 39.76
CA ALA A 318 -11.10 -31.55 40.77
C ALA A 318 -10.81 -32.95 40.22
N SER A 319 -11.12 -33.20 38.95
CA SER A 319 -10.82 -34.48 38.29
C SER A 319 -9.33 -34.60 37.97
N LEU A 320 -8.69 -33.51 37.54
CA LEU A 320 -7.25 -33.47 37.26
C LEU A 320 -6.39 -33.60 38.52
N ARG A 321 -6.81 -33.01 39.65
CA ARG A 321 -6.11 -33.12 40.95
C ARG A 321 -6.26 -34.49 41.61
N ARG A 322 -7.40 -35.17 41.42
CA ARG A 322 -7.63 -36.54 41.92
C ARG A 322 -6.93 -37.61 41.07
N GLY A 323 -6.31 -37.24 39.96
CA GLY A 323 -5.70 -38.19 39.03
C GLY A 323 -4.47 -38.89 39.58
N GLY A 324 -4.45 -40.22 39.52
CA GLY A 324 -3.28 -41.06 39.80
C GLY A 324 -2.47 -41.43 38.55
N ARG A 325 -1.70 -42.53 38.61
CA ARG A 325 -0.83 -43.01 37.51
C ARG A 325 -1.52 -43.11 36.14
N ARG A 326 -2.82 -43.43 36.11
CA ARG A 326 -3.66 -43.49 34.88
C ARG A 326 -3.74 -42.14 34.18
N LEU A 327 -3.97 -41.05 34.91
CA LEU A 327 -4.05 -39.70 34.34
C LEU A 327 -2.65 -39.22 33.89
N GLY A 328 -1.59 -39.60 34.60
CA GLY A 328 -0.20 -39.35 34.18
C GLY A 328 0.09 -39.95 32.81
N ARG A 329 -0.23 -41.23 32.59
CA ARG A 329 -0.09 -41.88 31.27
C ARG A 329 -1.00 -41.29 30.20
N ALA A 330 -2.21 -40.85 30.59
CA ALA A 330 -3.11 -40.18 29.66
C ALA A 330 -2.58 -38.81 29.22
N ARG A 331 -1.93 -38.04 30.11
CA ARG A 331 -1.27 -36.76 29.77
C ARG A 331 -0.19 -36.95 28.72
N GLU A 332 0.73 -37.88 28.95
CA GLU A 332 1.81 -38.19 28.00
C GLU A 332 1.25 -38.60 26.63
N ALA A 333 0.22 -39.45 26.62
CA ALA A 333 -0.45 -39.84 25.38
C ALA A 333 -1.17 -38.67 24.70
N VAL A 334 -1.83 -37.78 25.44
CA VAL A 334 -2.47 -36.58 24.91
C VAL A 334 -1.44 -35.62 24.30
N GLU A 335 -0.29 -35.46 24.95
CA GLU A 335 0.83 -34.64 24.45
C GLU A 335 1.37 -35.18 23.12
N ILE A 336 1.64 -36.49 23.05
CA ILE A 336 2.06 -37.15 21.80
C ILE A 336 0.97 -37.00 20.72
N LEU A 337 -0.30 -37.25 21.06
CA LEU A 337 -1.40 -37.18 20.10
C LEU A 337 -1.61 -35.76 19.54
N SER A 338 -1.35 -34.74 20.37
CA SER A 338 -1.48 -33.32 20.03
C SER A 338 -0.19 -32.71 19.51
N SER A 339 0.89 -33.48 19.45
CA SER A 339 2.18 -33.00 18.96
C SER A 339 2.06 -32.57 17.49
N PRO A 340 2.60 -31.39 17.13
CA PRO A 340 2.62 -30.95 15.75
C PRO A 340 3.36 -31.98 14.88
N PHE A 341 3.06 -31.99 13.58
CA PHE A 341 3.82 -32.79 12.61
C PHE A 341 5.33 -32.54 12.80
N PRO A 342 6.22 -33.53 12.63
CA PRO A 342 7.62 -33.46 13.06
C PRO A 342 8.46 -32.64 12.07
N LEU A 343 7.99 -31.44 11.76
CA LEU A 343 8.70 -30.42 11.00
C LEU A 343 9.50 -29.60 11.99
N ARG A 344 10.65 -29.11 11.54
CA ARG A 344 11.39 -28.09 12.26
C ARG A 344 10.53 -26.85 12.45
N ARG A 345 10.76 -26.13 13.56
CA ARG A 345 10.14 -24.82 13.77
C ARG A 345 10.62 -23.87 12.68
N VAL A 346 9.82 -22.85 12.37
CA VAL A 346 10.21 -21.84 11.36
C VAL A 346 11.56 -21.19 11.67
N THR A 347 11.94 -21.06 12.94
CA THR A 347 13.28 -20.57 13.35
C THR A 347 14.39 -21.48 12.84
N ASP A 348 14.26 -22.77 13.04
CA ASP A 348 15.29 -23.76 12.72
C ASP A 348 15.34 -23.99 11.19
N LEU A 349 14.19 -23.83 10.50
CA LEU A 349 14.12 -23.81 9.04
C LEU A 349 14.91 -22.65 8.43
N ARG A 350 14.85 -21.45 9.03
CA ARG A 350 15.66 -20.29 8.58
C ARG A 350 17.14 -20.50 8.81
N GLU A 351 17.50 -21.09 9.95
CA GLU A 351 18.89 -21.44 10.24
C GLU A 351 19.42 -22.45 9.21
N ALA A 352 18.62 -23.46 8.86
CA ALA A 352 18.95 -24.45 7.83
C ALA A 352 19.12 -23.83 6.43
N LEU A 353 18.29 -22.86 6.05
CA LEU A 353 18.47 -22.11 4.79
C LEU A 353 19.82 -21.36 4.75
N SER A 354 20.36 -20.99 5.93
CA SER A 354 21.62 -20.28 6.08
C SER A 354 22.83 -21.21 6.26
N ALA A 355 22.61 -22.46 6.68
CA ALA A 355 23.65 -23.41 7.11
C ALA A 355 24.54 -23.95 5.98
N GLY A 356 24.30 -23.59 4.72
CA GLY A 356 25.18 -23.87 3.59
C GLY A 356 25.19 -25.33 3.09
N ASP A 357 24.64 -26.30 3.83
CA ASP A 357 24.46 -27.67 3.34
C ASP A 357 23.25 -27.77 2.39
N PRO A 358 23.46 -28.03 1.08
CA PRO A 358 22.38 -28.06 0.10
C PRO A 358 21.28 -29.10 0.40
N ILE A 359 21.62 -30.20 1.08
CA ILE A 359 20.65 -31.24 1.45
C ILE A 359 19.74 -30.70 2.55
N ASP A 360 20.31 -30.12 3.59
CA ASP A 360 19.53 -29.56 4.69
C ASP A 360 18.65 -28.38 4.25
N VAL A 361 19.18 -27.52 3.38
CA VAL A 361 18.44 -26.42 2.74
C VAL A 361 17.25 -26.97 1.94
N TRP A 362 17.43 -28.05 1.18
CA TRP A 362 16.36 -28.68 0.41
C TRP A 362 15.29 -29.32 1.30
N GLU A 363 15.71 -30.02 2.37
CA GLU A 363 14.78 -30.57 3.36
C GLU A 363 13.99 -29.46 4.05
N ALA A 364 14.64 -28.34 4.41
CA ALA A 364 14.00 -27.21 5.04
C ALA A 364 12.90 -26.60 4.16
N VAL A 365 13.12 -26.51 2.84
CA VAL A 365 12.08 -26.03 1.90
C VAL A 365 10.89 -26.98 1.85
N ARG A 366 11.13 -28.30 1.82
CA ARG A 366 10.05 -29.30 1.84
C ARG A 366 9.26 -29.26 3.14
N GLU A 367 9.94 -29.11 4.27
CA GLU A 367 9.29 -28.95 5.57
C GLU A 367 8.50 -27.64 5.67
N ALA A 368 9.05 -26.52 5.18
CA ALA A 368 8.35 -25.23 5.13
C ALA A 368 7.05 -25.31 4.31
N ALA A 369 7.08 -26.00 3.16
CA ALA A 369 5.90 -26.21 2.31
C ALA A 369 4.79 -27.03 3.00
N LEU A 370 5.15 -27.88 3.95
CA LEU A 370 4.23 -28.72 4.73
C LEU A 370 3.83 -28.09 6.07
N SER A 371 4.47 -26.99 6.48
CA SER A 371 4.20 -26.31 7.76
C SER A 371 2.78 -25.76 7.84
N ASP A 372 2.19 -25.77 9.03
CA ASP A 372 0.91 -25.11 9.32
C ASP A 372 1.08 -23.66 9.80
N GLU A 373 2.32 -23.20 9.96
CA GLU A 373 2.67 -21.84 10.42
C GLU A 373 2.69 -20.86 9.23
N PRO A 374 1.91 -19.75 9.26
CA PRO A 374 1.95 -18.71 8.22
C PRO A 374 3.35 -18.13 8.00
N GLU A 375 4.19 -18.11 9.03
CA GLU A 375 5.56 -17.59 9.02
C GLU A 375 6.49 -18.40 8.09
N ALA A 376 6.14 -19.65 7.77
CA ALA A 376 6.86 -20.46 6.79
C ALA A 376 6.76 -19.88 5.36
N LEU A 377 5.81 -18.97 5.11
CA LEU A 377 5.73 -18.21 3.87
C LEU A 377 7.04 -17.49 3.56
N ASP A 378 7.61 -16.80 4.55
CA ASP A 378 8.82 -16.01 4.34
C ASP A 378 10.04 -16.92 4.08
N VAL A 379 10.06 -18.14 4.65
CA VAL A 379 11.08 -19.17 4.38
C VAL A 379 11.02 -19.61 2.92
N LEU A 380 9.83 -19.88 2.39
CA LEU A 380 9.66 -20.24 0.98
C LEU A 380 10.04 -19.09 0.05
N LEU A 381 9.66 -17.85 0.37
CA LEU A 381 10.04 -16.68 -0.41
C LEU A 381 11.55 -16.44 -0.40
N GLU A 382 12.22 -16.61 0.73
CA GLU A 382 13.67 -16.52 0.82
C GLU A 382 14.34 -17.57 -0.07
N ALA A 383 13.90 -18.83 0.03
CA ALA A 383 14.39 -19.96 -0.74
C ALA A 383 14.23 -19.80 -2.26
N ILE A 384 13.19 -19.11 -2.73
CA ILE A 384 13.01 -18.81 -4.17
C ILE A 384 14.17 -18.00 -4.74
N GLY A 385 14.79 -17.11 -3.96
CA GLY A 385 15.98 -16.37 -4.41
C GLY A 385 17.31 -17.07 -4.11
N SER A 386 17.29 -18.34 -3.72
CA SER A 386 18.51 -19.09 -3.42
C SER A 386 19.40 -19.25 -4.66
N GLN A 387 20.72 -19.30 -4.43
CA GLN A 387 21.71 -19.65 -5.46
C GLN A 387 21.58 -21.10 -5.93
N ASN A 388 20.99 -21.98 -5.11
CA ASN A 388 20.71 -23.35 -5.50
C ASN A 388 19.43 -23.38 -6.34
N ALA A 389 19.59 -23.66 -7.64
CA ALA A 389 18.48 -23.67 -8.59
C ALA A 389 17.39 -24.69 -8.24
N LEU A 390 17.75 -25.83 -7.65
CA LEU A 390 16.78 -26.85 -7.24
C LEU A 390 15.97 -26.37 -6.03
N THR A 391 16.62 -25.76 -5.03
CA THR A 391 15.96 -25.11 -3.89
C THR A 391 15.00 -24.01 -4.36
N SER A 392 15.48 -23.12 -5.22
CA SER A 392 14.70 -22.01 -5.81
C SER A 392 13.46 -22.53 -6.55
N TYR A 393 13.65 -23.52 -7.43
CA TYR A 393 12.57 -24.15 -8.18
C TYR A 393 11.54 -24.83 -7.28
N TYR A 394 11.98 -25.67 -6.32
CA TYR A 394 11.05 -26.37 -5.44
C TYR A 394 10.25 -25.42 -4.57
N ALA A 395 10.88 -24.38 -4.01
CA ALA A 395 10.17 -23.37 -3.24
C ALA A 395 9.12 -22.65 -4.10
N ALA A 396 9.45 -22.35 -5.36
CA ALA A 396 8.52 -21.73 -6.30
C ALA A 396 7.31 -22.61 -6.62
N VAL A 397 7.53 -23.91 -6.85
CA VAL A 397 6.45 -24.88 -7.16
C VAL A 397 5.59 -25.19 -5.94
N ALA A 398 6.17 -25.20 -4.74
CA ALA A 398 5.45 -25.51 -3.51
C ALA A 398 4.58 -24.34 -3.00
N LEU A 399 4.98 -23.10 -3.28
CA LEU A 399 4.33 -21.89 -2.78
C LEU A 399 2.81 -21.84 -3.06
N PRO A 400 2.30 -22.11 -4.27
CA PRO A 400 0.86 -22.02 -4.54
C PRO A 400 0.03 -22.98 -3.69
N ALA A 401 0.49 -24.23 -3.53
CA ALA A 401 -0.19 -25.23 -2.72
C ALA A 401 -0.20 -24.83 -1.23
N PHE A 402 0.92 -24.30 -0.73
CA PHE A 402 1.05 -23.78 0.63
C PHE A 402 0.09 -22.60 0.88
N VAL A 403 0.09 -21.60 0.00
CA VAL A 403 -0.77 -20.41 0.12
C VAL A 403 -2.25 -20.78 0.06
N SER A 404 -2.62 -21.73 -0.81
CA SER A 404 -3.99 -22.23 -0.92
C SER A 404 -4.42 -22.97 0.35
N ARG A 405 -3.58 -23.88 0.87
CA ARG A 405 -3.86 -24.67 2.08
C ARG A 405 -4.11 -23.78 3.31
N LEU A 406 -3.29 -22.75 3.51
CA LEU A 406 -3.37 -21.85 4.66
C LEU A 406 -4.21 -20.57 4.40
N ARG A 407 -4.79 -20.42 3.21
CA ARG A 407 -5.61 -19.26 2.81
C ARG A 407 -4.90 -17.92 2.99
N LEU A 408 -3.61 -17.86 2.66
CA LEU A 408 -2.73 -16.69 2.90
C LEU A 408 -2.80 -15.60 1.82
N ALA A 409 -3.85 -15.59 0.98
CA ALA A 409 -3.97 -14.66 -0.14
C ALA A 409 -3.85 -13.16 0.26
N PRO A 410 -4.43 -12.69 1.38
CA PRO A 410 -4.26 -11.29 1.80
C PRO A 410 -2.81 -10.94 2.18
N ILE A 411 -2.13 -11.85 2.88
CA ILE A 411 -0.73 -11.69 3.28
C ILE A 411 0.16 -11.67 2.03
N MET A 412 -0.15 -12.53 1.05
CA MET A 412 0.56 -12.57 -0.22
C MET A 412 0.45 -11.28 -1.03
N ALA A 413 -0.72 -10.65 -1.06
CA ALA A 413 -0.89 -9.35 -1.70
C ALA A 413 -0.12 -8.22 -0.99
N SER A 414 0.11 -8.33 0.32
CA SER A 414 0.98 -7.41 1.05
C SER A 414 2.46 -7.60 0.67
N ARG A 415 2.93 -8.85 0.63
CA ARG A 415 4.31 -9.17 0.22
C ARG A 415 4.61 -8.81 -1.24
N ALA A 416 3.65 -9.00 -2.15
CA ALA A 416 3.78 -8.58 -3.55
C ALA A 416 4.06 -7.07 -3.67
N ARG A 417 3.28 -6.23 -2.97
CA ARG A 417 3.46 -4.77 -2.97
C ARG A 417 4.84 -4.33 -2.46
N LEU A 418 5.40 -5.03 -1.48
CA LEU A 418 6.75 -4.75 -0.98
C LEU A 418 7.84 -5.12 -1.99
N LEU A 419 7.62 -6.17 -2.79
CA LEU A 419 8.57 -6.64 -3.80
C LEU A 419 8.51 -5.80 -5.09
N GLU A 420 7.35 -5.22 -5.42
CA GLU A 420 7.18 -4.32 -6.58
C GLU A 420 8.19 -3.15 -6.55
N ALA A 421 8.45 -2.60 -5.37
CA ALA A 421 9.43 -1.52 -5.18
C ALA A 421 10.90 -1.96 -5.32
N ARG A 422 11.17 -3.27 -5.41
CA ARG A 422 12.52 -3.88 -5.39
C ARG A 422 12.85 -4.71 -6.63
N THR A 423 12.05 -4.58 -7.69
CA THR A 423 12.16 -5.38 -8.94
C THR A 423 13.45 -5.19 -9.75
N ALA A 424 14.31 -4.24 -9.36
CA ALA A 424 15.67 -4.11 -9.88
C ALA A 424 16.54 -5.34 -9.54
N ASN A 425 16.31 -5.98 -8.38
CA ASN A 425 16.98 -7.22 -8.00
C ASN A 425 16.31 -8.42 -8.70
N PRO A 426 17.05 -9.26 -9.47
CA PRO A 426 16.50 -10.42 -10.16
C PRO A 426 15.88 -11.47 -9.21
N GLU A 427 16.38 -11.61 -7.98
CA GLU A 427 15.80 -12.54 -7.00
C GLU A 427 14.42 -12.06 -6.53
N ASP A 428 14.28 -10.75 -6.26
CA ASP A 428 13.00 -10.14 -5.85
C ASP A 428 11.99 -10.15 -7.02
N ARG A 429 12.47 -10.02 -8.25
CA ARG A 429 11.65 -10.17 -9.46
C ARG A 429 11.12 -11.59 -9.62
N LEU A 430 11.96 -12.61 -9.40
CA LEU A 430 11.52 -14.01 -9.43
C LEU A 430 10.49 -14.28 -8.31
N ARG A 431 10.75 -13.81 -7.08
CA ARG A 431 9.78 -13.92 -5.97
C ARG A 431 8.42 -13.32 -6.33
N LEU A 432 8.41 -12.11 -6.89
CA LEU A 432 7.19 -11.44 -7.33
C LEU A 432 6.47 -12.25 -8.43
N ALA A 433 7.21 -12.77 -9.41
CA ALA A 433 6.65 -13.59 -10.49
C ALA A 433 5.94 -14.85 -9.95
N VAL A 434 6.57 -15.55 -9.00
CA VAL A 434 5.97 -16.74 -8.35
C VAL A 434 4.72 -16.36 -7.55
N ILE A 435 4.72 -15.23 -6.83
CA ILE A 435 3.54 -14.78 -6.09
C ILE A 435 2.38 -14.50 -7.05
N ARG A 436 2.66 -13.82 -8.16
CA ARG A 436 1.66 -13.52 -9.20
C ARG A 436 1.10 -14.80 -9.82
N ASP A 437 1.97 -15.79 -10.06
CA ASP A 437 1.57 -17.10 -10.56
C ASP A 437 0.65 -17.83 -9.56
N ALA A 438 0.98 -17.80 -8.27
CA ALA A 438 0.17 -18.36 -7.20
C ALA A 438 -1.20 -17.65 -7.04
N GLN A 439 -1.28 -16.37 -7.43
CA GLN A 439 -2.50 -15.58 -7.46
C GLN A 439 -3.33 -15.78 -8.73
N GLY A 440 -2.84 -16.56 -9.70
CA GLY A 440 -3.50 -16.82 -10.97
C GLY A 440 -3.23 -15.78 -12.05
N ASP A 441 -2.33 -14.83 -11.82
CA ASP A 441 -1.88 -13.86 -12.82
C ASP A 441 -0.75 -14.46 -13.67
N ALA A 442 -1.16 -15.41 -14.50
CA ALA A 442 -0.22 -16.22 -15.26
C ALA A 442 0.50 -15.41 -16.35
N GLY A 443 -0.05 -14.27 -16.78
CA GLY A 443 0.55 -13.37 -17.77
C GLY A 443 1.75 -12.61 -17.21
N GLU A 444 1.56 -11.91 -16.08
CA GLU A 444 2.63 -11.20 -15.38
C GLU A 444 3.71 -12.18 -14.89
N ALA A 445 3.31 -13.34 -14.38
CA ALA A 445 4.24 -14.39 -13.95
C ALA A 445 5.17 -14.85 -15.07
N SER A 446 4.63 -15.11 -16.27
CA SER A 446 5.41 -15.56 -17.43
C SER A 446 6.51 -14.55 -17.79
N MET A 447 6.16 -13.26 -17.85
CA MET A 447 7.13 -12.20 -18.12
C MET A 447 8.18 -12.08 -17.02
N GLY A 448 7.76 -12.22 -15.75
CA GLY A 448 8.66 -12.21 -14.60
C GLY A 448 9.68 -13.36 -14.62
N TYR A 449 9.27 -14.57 -15.03
CA TYR A 449 10.17 -15.70 -15.21
C TYR A 449 11.16 -15.48 -16.35
N GLU A 450 10.69 -15.03 -17.50
CA GLU A 450 11.54 -14.76 -18.67
C GLU A 450 12.58 -13.67 -18.38
N THR A 451 12.17 -12.56 -17.75
CA THR A 451 13.10 -11.49 -17.39
C THR A 451 14.12 -11.89 -16.31
N SER A 452 13.78 -12.86 -15.46
CA SER A 452 14.69 -13.40 -14.43
C SER A 452 15.61 -14.51 -14.97
N SER A 453 15.28 -15.10 -16.12
CA SER A 453 16.05 -16.17 -16.77
C SER A 453 17.46 -15.76 -17.21
N THR A 454 17.70 -14.45 -17.37
CA THR A 454 19.01 -13.91 -17.76
C THR A 454 19.95 -13.68 -16.57
N ALA A 455 19.46 -13.82 -15.33
CA ALA A 455 20.24 -13.53 -14.13
C ALA A 455 21.00 -14.77 -13.63
N SER A 456 22.33 -14.73 -13.68
CA SER A 456 23.24 -15.87 -13.38
C SER A 456 22.88 -16.71 -12.13
N ARG A 457 22.39 -16.09 -11.05
CA ARG A 457 22.05 -16.78 -9.78
C ARG A 457 20.76 -17.59 -9.82
N VAL A 458 19.72 -17.11 -10.50
CA VAL A 458 18.38 -17.75 -10.53
C VAL A 458 17.95 -18.20 -11.93
N ALA A 459 18.81 -17.99 -12.92
CA ALA A 459 18.57 -18.24 -14.35
C ALA A 459 17.99 -19.63 -14.61
N LEU A 460 18.58 -20.66 -13.99
CA LEU A 460 18.18 -22.04 -14.23
C LEU A 460 16.74 -22.31 -13.74
N ALA A 461 16.39 -21.91 -12.51
CA ALA A 461 15.04 -22.08 -11.97
C ALA A 461 14.01 -21.26 -12.75
N ALA A 462 14.31 -19.99 -13.03
CA ALA A 462 13.43 -19.08 -13.77
C ALA A 462 13.17 -19.58 -15.21
N SER A 463 14.20 -20.08 -15.90
CA SER A 463 14.08 -20.65 -17.25
C SER A 463 13.19 -21.88 -17.28
N VAL A 464 13.34 -22.78 -16.29
CA VAL A 464 12.51 -23.99 -16.17
C VAL A 464 11.05 -23.61 -15.92
N LEU A 465 10.78 -22.67 -15.00
CA LEU A 465 9.42 -22.20 -14.72
C LEU A 465 8.78 -21.55 -15.95
N ALA A 466 9.51 -20.71 -16.69
CA ALA A 466 9.04 -20.10 -17.94
C ALA A 466 8.66 -21.16 -18.98
N LEU A 467 9.51 -22.18 -19.18
CA LEU A 467 9.26 -23.26 -20.13
C LEU A 467 8.09 -24.16 -19.73
N LEU A 468 7.93 -24.47 -18.43
CA LEU A 468 6.78 -25.21 -17.95
C LEU A 468 5.47 -24.46 -18.23
N ARG A 469 5.44 -23.14 -18.02
CA ARG A 469 4.27 -22.31 -18.34
C ARG A 469 3.99 -22.17 -19.83
N ALA A 470 5.03 -22.12 -20.66
CA ALA A 470 4.88 -22.15 -22.10
C ALA A 470 4.31 -23.51 -22.56
N ALA A 471 4.80 -24.62 -22.00
CA ALA A 471 4.30 -25.97 -22.27
C ALA A 471 2.86 -26.19 -21.78
N ASP A 472 2.49 -25.68 -20.60
CA ASP A 472 1.12 -25.72 -20.08
C ASP A 472 0.11 -25.03 -21.02
N ARG A 473 0.57 -24.06 -21.82
CA ARG A 473 -0.24 -23.29 -22.78
C ARG A 473 -0.10 -23.76 -24.23
N ASP A 474 0.71 -24.78 -24.50
CA ASP A 474 1.11 -25.21 -25.85
C ASP A 474 1.68 -24.06 -26.72
N ASP A 475 2.40 -23.12 -26.10
CA ASP A 475 2.99 -21.95 -26.77
C ASP A 475 4.33 -22.30 -27.43
N ARG A 476 4.25 -22.84 -28.64
CA ARG A 476 5.42 -23.35 -29.39
C ARG A 476 6.47 -22.27 -29.66
N GLU A 477 6.05 -21.05 -29.98
CA GLU A 477 6.96 -19.95 -30.29
C GLU A 477 7.81 -19.58 -29.08
N ARG A 478 7.20 -19.50 -27.89
CA ARG A 478 7.94 -19.25 -26.65
C ARG A 478 8.85 -20.41 -26.30
N ILE A 479 8.40 -21.66 -26.47
CA ILE A 479 9.25 -22.82 -26.21
C ILE A 479 10.50 -22.79 -27.10
N ASP A 480 10.34 -22.50 -28.39
CA ASP A 480 11.46 -22.43 -29.35
C ASP A 480 12.47 -21.34 -29.01
N ARG A 481 12.00 -20.24 -28.43
CA ARG A 481 12.84 -19.14 -27.96
C ARG A 481 13.60 -19.47 -26.66
N LEU A 482 12.92 -20.10 -25.71
CA LEU A 482 13.44 -20.27 -24.34
C LEU A 482 14.28 -21.54 -24.15
N LEU A 483 14.03 -22.58 -24.94
CA LEU A 483 14.69 -23.87 -24.74
C LEU A 483 16.19 -23.85 -25.06
N PRO A 484 16.67 -23.28 -26.19
CA PRO A 484 18.10 -23.33 -26.51
C PRO A 484 19.02 -22.67 -25.47
N PRO A 485 18.71 -21.46 -24.92
CA PRO A 485 19.50 -20.87 -23.84
C PRO A 485 19.55 -21.73 -22.58
N LEU A 486 18.43 -22.36 -22.19
CA LEU A 486 18.39 -23.28 -21.06
C LEU A 486 19.31 -24.48 -21.29
N LEU A 487 19.24 -25.11 -22.48
CA LEU A 487 20.09 -26.27 -22.79
C LEU A 487 21.58 -25.92 -22.78
N ALA A 488 21.95 -24.72 -23.23
CA ALA A 488 23.32 -24.22 -23.14
C ALA A 488 23.76 -24.08 -21.67
N LEU A 489 22.93 -23.48 -20.83
CA LEU A 489 23.19 -23.33 -19.39
C LEU A 489 23.31 -24.69 -18.69
N VAL A 490 22.43 -25.64 -18.99
CA VAL A 490 22.52 -27.00 -18.44
C VAL A 490 23.84 -27.65 -18.83
N ARG A 491 24.23 -27.60 -20.10
CA ARG A 491 25.51 -28.18 -20.57
C ARG A 491 26.72 -27.54 -19.92
N GLU A 492 26.73 -26.21 -19.76
CA GLU A 492 27.78 -25.48 -19.05
C GLU A 492 27.92 -25.99 -17.60
N ARG A 493 26.78 -26.15 -16.91
CA ARG A 493 26.77 -26.65 -15.52
C ARG A 493 27.17 -28.12 -15.42
N VAL A 494 26.83 -28.95 -16.40
CA VAL A 494 27.31 -30.34 -16.47
C VAL A 494 28.83 -30.38 -16.65
N ALA A 495 29.38 -29.56 -17.55
CA ALA A 495 30.83 -29.49 -17.77
C ALA A 495 31.58 -29.07 -16.50
N ALA A 496 31.00 -28.15 -15.71
CA ALA A 496 31.56 -27.74 -14.42
C ALA A 496 31.58 -28.85 -13.35
N THR A 497 30.91 -29.99 -13.56
CA THR A 497 30.99 -31.16 -12.66
C THR A 497 32.17 -32.08 -12.94
N GLU A 498 32.89 -31.85 -14.04
CA GLU A 498 34.09 -32.62 -14.41
C GLU A 498 35.34 -31.96 -13.80
N PRO A 499 36.15 -32.69 -13.03
CA PRO A 499 37.41 -32.17 -12.54
C PRO A 499 38.38 -31.93 -13.72
N PRO A 500 39.09 -30.79 -13.77
CA PRO A 500 40.08 -30.55 -14.82
C PRO A 500 41.12 -31.68 -14.83
N GLY A 501 41.49 -32.13 -16.04
CA GLY A 501 42.20 -33.41 -16.27
C GLY A 501 43.55 -33.63 -15.58
N ARG A 502 44.07 -32.69 -14.79
CA ARG A 502 45.35 -32.76 -14.07
C ARG A 502 45.23 -32.92 -12.54
N GLU A 503 44.03 -33.08 -11.99
CA GLU A 503 43.84 -33.25 -10.54
C GLU A 503 44.22 -34.64 -10.02
N SER A 504 44.68 -34.72 -8.76
CA SER A 504 44.98 -35.97 -8.06
C SER A 504 43.71 -36.80 -7.80
N ALA A 505 43.86 -38.11 -7.59
CA ALA A 505 42.74 -38.99 -7.24
C ALA A 505 41.98 -38.51 -5.99
N ASP A 506 42.71 -37.94 -5.01
CA ASP A 506 42.13 -37.39 -3.78
C ASP A 506 41.31 -36.11 -4.02
N ALA A 507 41.78 -35.21 -4.88
CA ALA A 507 41.05 -34.01 -5.27
C ALA A 507 39.74 -34.36 -6.01
N ARG A 508 39.79 -35.36 -6.91
CA ARG A 508 38.60 -35.88 -7.58
C ARG A 508 37.62 -36.50 -6.58
N ALA A 509 38.12 -37.30 -5.64
CA ALA A 509 37.28 -37.92 -4.61
C ALA A 509 36.59 -36.87 -3.72
N ALA A 510 37.29 -35.80 -3.35
CA ALA A 510 36.73 -34.69 -2.57
C ALA A 510 35.63 -33.91 -3.33
N ALA A 511 35.68 -33.88 -4.67
CA ALA A 511 34.70 -33.18 -5.50
C ALA A 511 33.41 -33.98 -5.77
N LEU A 512 33.43 -35.32 -5.65
CA LEU A 512 32.30 -36.20 -5.98
C LEU A 512 30.96 -35.80 -5.32
N PRO A 513 30.90 -35.46 -4.01
CA PRO A 513 29.64 -35.04 -3.40
C PRO A 513 29.03 -33.79 -4.05
N GLY A 514 29.86 -32.81 -4.42
CA GLY A 514 29.43 -31.58 -5.08
C GLY A 514 28.93 -31.83 -6.50
N SER A 515 29.63 -32.68 -7.25
CA SER A 515 29.23 -33.10 -8.60
C SER A 515 27.92 -33.89 -8.58
N ALA A 516 27.76 -34.83 -7.65
CA ALA A 516 26.52 -35.60 -7.47
C ALA A 516 25.31 -34.70 -7.18
N ARG A 517 25.46 -33.73 -6.25
CA ARG A 517 24.40 -32.77 -5.91
C ARG A 517 23.99 -31.89 -7.10
N THR A 518 24.96 -31.46 -7.90
CA THR A 518 24.70 -30.65 -9.09
C THR A 518 24.00 -31.47 -10.17
N LEU A 519 24.44 -32.69 -10.45
CA LEU A 519 23.79 -33.57 -11.42
C LEU A 519 22.40 -33.99 -10.98
N PHE A 520 22.17 -34.21 -9.69
CA PHE A 520 20.84 -34.45 -9.14
C PHE A 520 19.89 -33.29 -9.44
N ALA A 521 20.37 -32.05 -9.26
CA ALA A 521 19.60 -30.86 -9.58
C ALA A 521 19.21 -30.78 -11.06
N LEU A 522 20.18 -30.97 -11.95
CA LEU A 522 19.96 -30.91 -13.39
C LEU A 522 19.06 -32.06 -13.88
N SER A 523 19.29 -33.29 -13.41
CA SER A 523 18.48 -34.46 -13.74
C SER A 523 17.01 -34.28 -13.32
N THR A 524 16.78 -33.76 -12.11
CA THR A 524 15.41 -33.48 -11.63
C THR A 524 14.70 -32.44 -12.49
N LEU A 525 15.34 -31.29 -12.75
CA LEU A 525 14.73 -30.21 -13.52
C LEU A 525 14.44 -30.62 -14.98
N THR A 526 15.40 -31.30 -15.62
CA THR A 526 15.21 -31.81 -16.99
C THR A 526 14.16 -32.91 -17.07
N GLY A 527 14.06 -33.78 -16.06
CA GLY A 527 13.00 -34.78 -15.95
C GLY A 527 11.60 -34.17 -15.86
N GLN A 528 11.43 -33.10 -15.09
CA GLN A 528 10.17 -32.36 -15.01
C GLN A 528 9.76 -31.74 -16.36
N LEU A 529 10.72 -31.23 -17.13
CA LEU A 529 10.47 -30.76 -18.49
C LEU A 529 10.08 -31.92 -19.41
N ALA A 530 10.84 -33.02 -19.39
CA ALA A 530 10.59 -34.20 -20.23
C ALA A 530 9.25 -34.90 -19.93
N ALA A 531 8.70 -34.72 -18.73
CA ALA A 531 7.38 -35.21 -18.37
C ALA A 531 6.25 -34.54 -19.19
N ARG A 532 6.47 -33.32 -19.70
CA ARG A 532 5.50 -32.60 -20.53
C ARG A 532 5.56 -33.06 -21.98
N ASP A 533 4.42 -33.45 -22.55
CA ASP A 533 4.36 -34.01 -23.91
C ASP A 533 4.97 -33.07 -24.96
N ALA A 534 4.73 -31.75 -24.84
CA ALA A 534 5.29 -30.73 -25.74
C ALA A 534 6.83 -30.61 -25.70
N LEU A 535 7.48 -31.09 -24.64
CA LEU A 535 8.93 -31.00 -24.42
C LEU A 535 9.65 -32.35 -24.46
N ARG A 536 8.91 -33.47 -24.32
CA ARG A 536 9.46 -34.82 -24.19
C ARG A 536 10.46 -35.16 -25.29
N ALA A 537 10.09 -34.93 -26.55
CA ALA A 537 10.94 -35.24 -27.70
C ALA A 537 12.23 -34.38 -27.78
N ARG A 538 12.26 -33.21 -27.12
CA ARG A 538 13.37 -32.25 -27.21
C ARG A 538 14.36 -32.35 -26.05
N VAL A 539 13.88 -32.79 -24.87
CA VAL A 539 14.67 -32.81 -23.62
C VAL A 539 14.84 -34.24 -23.07
N GLY A 540 14.06 -35.21 -23.54
CA GLY A 540 14.06 -36.58 -23.00
C GLY A 540 15.43 -37.27 -23.01
N SER A 541 16.15 -37.23 -24.13
CA SER A 541 17.48 -37.84 -24.22
C SER A 541 18.49 -37.23 -23.26
N LEU A 542 18.45 -35.91 -23.07
CA LEU A 542 19.31 -35.22 -22.09
C LEU A 542 18.93 -35.61 -20.65
N ALA A 543 17.64 -35.72 -20.34
CA ALA A 543 17.19 -36.15 -19.01
C ALA A 543 17.67 -37.57 -18.68
N GLU A 544 17.59 -38.50 -19.64
CA GLU A 544 18.12 -39.86 -19.51
C GLU A 544 19.64 -39.88 -19.33
N GLU A 545 20.38 -39.11 -20.12
CA GLU A 545 21.84 -38.98 -20.01
C GLU A 545 22.26 -38.49 -18.60
N LEU A 546 21.61 -37.43 -18.10
CA LEU A 546 21.89 -36.87 -16.78
C LEU A 546 21.56 -37.85 -15.66
N ALA A 547 20.45 -38.58 -15.77
CA ALA A 547 20.07 -39.60 -14.80
C ALA A 547 21.08 -40.75 -14.75
N ALA A 548 21.53 -41.24 -15.92
CA ALA A 548 22.55 -42.28 -16.00
C ALA A 548 23.90 -41.82 -15.42
N ARG A 549 24.28 -40.57 -15.69
CA ARG A 549 25.52 -39.98 -15.16
C ARG A 549 25.47 -39.78 -13.65
N LEU A 550 24.34 -39.30 -13.12
CA LEU A 550 24.10 -39.21 -11.69
C LEU A 550 24.25 -40.57 -11.01
N ALA A 551 23.59 -41.61 -11.54
CA ALA A 551 23.64 -42.95 -10.96
C ALA A 551 25.08 -43.49 -10.86
N ARG A 552 25.92 -43.20 -11.86
CA ARG A 552 27.35 -43.57 -11.86
C ARG A 552 28.13 -42.86 -10.75
N ILE A 553 28.01 -41.53 -10.64
CA ILE A 553 28.73 -40.74 -9.62
C ILE A 553 28.24 -41.11 -8.21
N GLU A 554 26.94 -41.34 -8.04
CA GLU A 554 26.42 -41.77 -6.74
C GLU A 554 26.95 -43.14 -6.32
N ALA A 555 27.05 -44.10 -7.24
CA ALA A 555 27.62 -45.40 -6.95
C ALA A 555 29.08 -45.27 -6.48
N GLU A 556 29.87 -44.44 -7.17
CA GLU A 556 31.27 -44.17 -6.81
C GLU A 556 31.40 -43.44 -5.46
N ALA A 557 30.49 -42.51 -5.16
CA ALA A 557 30.48 -41.81 -3.87
C ALA A 557 30.11 -42.76 -2.71
N ARG A 558 29.12 -43.65 -2.91
CA ARG A 558 28.70 -44.65 -1.90
C ARG A 558 29.73 -45.73 -1.64
N GLU A 559 30.53 -46.09 -2.63
CA GLU A 559 31.66 -47.01 -2.45
C GLU A 559 32.69 -46.45 -1.47
N ARG A 560 32.89 -45.13 -1.45
CA ARG A 560 33.84 -44.46 -0.55
C ARG A 560 33.25 -44.07 0.81
N ASP A 561 32.01 -43.61 0.82
CA ASP A 561 31.27 -43.32 2.05
C ASP A 561 29.89 -43.98 1.99
N ALA A 562 29.74 -45.09 2.70
CA ALA A 562 28.48 -45.81 2.79
C ALA A 562 27.32 -44.98 3.41
N ARG A 563 27.63 -43.85 4.05
CA ARG A 563 26.65 -42.89 4.58
C ARG A 563 26.33 -41.76 3.60
N PHE A 564 26.99 -41.70 2.44
CA PHE A 564 26.71 -40.72 1.41
C PHE A 564 25.27 -40.84 0.92
N ARG A 565 24.54 -39.74 1.03
CA ARG A 565 23.16 -39.63 0.59
C ARG A 565 23.00 -38.53 -0.44
N THR A 566 22.20 -38.82 -1.46
CA THR A 566 21.52 -37.82 -2.26
C THR A 566 20.08 -37.68 -1.78
N ALA A 567 19.39 -36.61 -2.18
CA ALA A 567 18.03 -36.25 -1.77
C ALA A 567 16.92 -37.27 -2.16
N LEU A 568 17.27 -38.49 -2.57
CA LEU A 568 16.37 -39.58 -2.95
C LEU A 568 15.87 -40.42 -1.76
N GLU A 569 16.59 -40.47 -0.64
CA GLU A 569 16.07 -41.12 0.58
C GLU A 569 15.14 -40.14 1.30
N ASP A 570 13.81 -40.29 1.22
CA ASP A 570 12.86 -39.33 1.80
C ASP A 570 12.81 -39.43 3.35
N PRO A 571 13.59 -38.62 4.09
CA PRO A 571 13.67 -38.71 5.53
C PRO A 571 12.43 -38.06 6.17
N ILE A 572 11.70 -37.22 5.42
CA ILE A 572 10.44 -36.60 5.83
C ILE A 572 9.35 -37.66 5.80
N ALA A 573 9.27 -38.50 4.77
CA ALA A 573 8.34 -39.63 4.74
C ALA A 573 8.60 -40.62 5.89
N ARG A 574 9.88 -40.89 6.19
CA ARG A 574 10.24 -41.74 7.35
C ARG A 574 9.86 -41.09 8.68
N ARG A 575 10.21 -39.81 8.90
CA ARG A 575 9.82 -39.05 10.11
C ARG A 575 8.31 -38.95 10.26
N ALA A 576 7.59 -38.73 9.16
CA ALA A 576 6.13 -38.71 9.11
C ALA A 576 5.54 -40.06 9.53
N ALA A 577 6.04 -41.17 8.97
CA ALA A 577 5.59 -42.51 9.32
C ALA A 577 5.86 -42.85 10.79
N GLU A 578 7.05 -42.53 11.30
CA GLU A 578 7.40 -42.72 12.72
C GLU A 578 6.51 -41.87 13.64
N HIS A 579 6.20 -40.63 13.26
CA HIS A 579 5.32 -39.74 14.02
C HIS A 579 3.86 -40.21 14.03
N SER A 580 3.33 -40.57 12.87
CA SER A 580 2.00 -41.18 12.75
C SER A 580 1.90 -42.44 13.58
N ALA A 581 2.91 -43.31 13.58
CA ALA A 581 2.95 -44.50 14.42
C ALA A 581 2.85 -44.17 15.92
N ARG A 582 3.59 -43.16 16.40
CA ARG A 582 3.52 -42.69 17.80
C ARG A 582 2.13 -42.15 18.16
N ARG A 583 1.51 -41.38 17.26
CA ARG A 583 0.17 -40.80 17.47
C ARG A 583 -0.94 -41.85 17.45
N ILE A 584 -0.83 -42.86 16.57
CA ILE A 584 -1.69 -44.04 16.56
C ILE A 584 -1.58 -44.77 17.91
N ALA A 585 -0.35 -45.05 18.37
CA ALA A 585 -0.11 -45.71 19.65
C ALA A 585 -0.69 -44.93 20.83
N ALA A 586 -0.54 -43.60 20.82
CA ALA A 586 -1.12 -42.71 21.82
C ALA A 586 -2.66 -42.76 21.82
N ALA A 587 -3.31 -42.67 20.66
CA ALA A 587 -4.77 -42.81 20.56
C ALA A 587 -5.27 -44.17 21.07
N VAL A 588 -4.59 -45.26 20.71
CA VAL A 588 -4.89 -46.61 21.20
C VAL A 588 -4.75 -46.70 22.72
N LEU A 589 -3.68 -46.12 23.27
CA LEU A 589 -3.43 -46.08 24.71
C LEU A 589 -4.53 -45.31 25.44
N LEU A 590 -4.96 -44.14 24.94
CA LEU A 590 -6.07 -43.38 25.53
C LEU A 590 -7.37 -44.18 25.55
N GLY A 591 -7.67 -44.91 24.47
CA GLY A 591 -8.82 -45.81 24.40
C GLY A 591 -8.73 -46.99 25.39
N ALA A 592 -7.54 -47.55 25.60
CA ALA A 592 -7.30 -48.62 26.57
C ALA A 592 -7.39 -48.12 28.02
N LEU A 593 -6.86 -46.92 28.28
CA LEU A 593 -6.96 -46.26 29.58
C LEU A 593 -8.41 -45.91 29.90
N ARG A 594 -9.30 -45.70 28.92
CA ARG A 594 -10.71 -45.29 29.11
C ARG A 594 -10.88 -44.00 29.92
N GLU A 595 -9.90 -43.09 29.84
CA GLU A 595 -9.90 -41.84 30.61
C GLU A 595 -10.90 -40.84 30.01
N PRO A 596 -12.02 -40.52 30.71
CA PRO A 596 -13.08 -39.68 30.13
C PRO A 596 -12.61 -38.27 29.76
N LEU A 597 -11.66 -37.72 30.53
CA LEU A 597 -11.10 -36.40 30.25
C LEU A 597 -10.29 -36.35 28.95
N ALA A 598 -9.82 -37.48 28.42
CA ALA A 598 -9.09 -37.53 27.16
C ALA A 598 -10.00 -37.45 25.91
N ARG A 599 -11.33 -37.47 26.09
CA ARG A 599 -12.29 -37.41 24.98
C ARG A 599 -12.05 -36.20 24.06
N PRO A 600 -11.87 -34.95 24.54
CA PRO A 600 -11.66 -33.81 23.65
C PRO A 600 -10.43 -33.96 22.75
N ALA A 601 -9.33 -34.51 23.28
CA ALA A 601 -8.12 -34.79 22.50
C ALA A 601 -8.39 -35.84 21.40
N LEU A 602 -9.13 -36.90 21.71
CA LEU A 602 -9.53 -37.92 20.74
C LEU A 602 -10.54 -37.40 19.70
N GLU A 603 -11.47 -36.54 20.09
CA GLU A 603 -12.39 -35.87 19.17
C GLU A 603 -11.65 -34.95 18.19
N ARG A 604 -10.59 -34.30 18.65
CA ARG A 604 -9.67 -33.54 17.78
C ARG A 604 -8.92 -34.48 16.83
N ALA A 605 -8.35 -35.58 17.33
CA ALA A 605 -7.64 -36.57 16.51
C ALA A 605 -8.54 -37.32 15.52
N ARG A 606 -9.86 -37.34 15.72
CA ARG A 606 -10.79 -37.80 14.68
C ARG A 606 -10.74 -36.94 13.42
N ARG A 607 -10.24 -35.70 13.48
CA ARG A 607 -10.08 -34.83 12.29
C ARG A 607 -8.65 -34.85 11.77
N ASP A 608 -7.87 -35.84 12.16
CA ASP A 608 -6.48 -35.92 11.74
C ASP A 608 -6.35 -36.12 10.22
N PRO A 609 -5.39 -35.46 9.56
CA PRO A 609 -5.11 -35.71 8.15
C PRO A 609 -4.61 -37.13 7.90
N ASP A 610 -3.99 -37.80 8.88
CA ASP A 610 -3.60 -39.20 8.75
C ASP A 610 -4.80 -40.14 8.98
N PRO A 611 -5.21 -40.93 7.96
CA PRO A 611 -6.36 -41.81 8.07
C PRO A 611 -6.21 -42.91 9.13
N ALA A 612 -4.98 -43.33 9.44
CA ALA A 612 -4.72 -44.32 10.47
C ALA A 612 -4.84 -43.72 11.88
N VAL A 613 -4.40 -42.47 12.09
CA VAL A 613 -4.63 -41.73 13.34
C VAL A 613 -6.13 -41.49 13.55
N HIS A 614 -6.84 -41.06 12.50
CA HIS A 614 -8.30 -40.92 12.49
C HIS A 614 -9.00 -42.22 12.93
N ALA A 615 -8.65 -43.36 12.30
CA ALA A 615 -9.25 -44.65 12.61
C ALA A 615 -8.95 -45.11 14.05
N ALA A 616 -7.74 -44.88 14.54
CA ALA A 616 -7.37 -45.18 15.92
C ALA A 616 -8.16 -44.33 16.93
N ALA A 617 -8.34 -43.04 16.65
CA ALA A 617 -9.13 -42.13 17.47
C ALA A 617 -10.61 -42.54 17.54
N LEU A 618 -11.21 -42.94 16.41
CA LEU A 618 -12.59 -43.47 16.38
C LEU A 618 -12.76 -44.72 17.25
N ARG A 619 -11.82 -45.67 17.17
CA ARG A 619 -11.83 -46.88 18.01
C ARG A 619 -11.63 -46.55 19.49
N ALA A 620 -10.83 -45.53 19.81
CA ALA A 620 -10.64 -45.08 21.18
C ALA A 620 -11.91 -44.41 21.74
N LEU A 621 -12.58 -43.58 20.93
CA LEU A 621 -13.85 -42.94 21.28
C LEU A 621 -14.97 -43.95 21.53
N SER A 622 -15.06 -45.02 20.73
CA SER A 622 -16.08 -46.06 20.93
C SER A 622 -15.88 -46.81 22.26
N ARG A 623 -14.63 -47.02 22.69
CA ARG A 623 -14.30 -47.62 24.01
C ARG A 623 -14.66 -46.72 25.20
N LEU A 624 -14.72 -45.41 25.00
CA LEU A 624 -15.14 -44.43 26.02
C LEU A 624 -16.68 -44.33 26.16
N GLY A 625 -17.45 -44.97 25.27
CA GLY A 625 -18.92 -44.91 25.25
C GLY A 625 -19.46 -43.58 24.70
N PRO A 626 -20.76 -43.26 24.86
CA PRO A 626 -21.28 -41.93 24.56
C PRO A 626 -20.79 -40.90 25.60
N ALA A 627 -20.68 -39.63 25.20
CA ALA A 627 -20.42 -38.56 26.16
C ALA A 627 -21.50 -38.61 27.25
N ARG A 628 -21.11 -38.79 28.52
CA ARG A 628 -22.06 -38.65 29.63
C ARG A 628 -22.58 -37.22 29.56
N ARG A 629 -23.83 -37.04 29.11
CA ARG A 629 -24.53 -35.76 29.28
C ARG A 629 -24.45 -35.47 30.77
N ALA A 630 -23.81 -34.35 31.15
CA ALA A 630 -23.96 -33.82 32.48
C ALA A 630 -25.46 -33.77 32.73
N ARG A 631 -25.95 -34.52 33.73
CA ARG A 631 -27.32 -34.31 34.19
C ARG A 631 -27.37 -32.83 34.63
N PRO A 632 -28.40 -32.08 34.20
CA PRO A 632 -28.50 -30.65 34.46
C PRO A 632 -28.38 -30.33 35.95
#